data_AF-A0A523EQK8-F1
#
_entry.id   AF-A0A523EQK8-F1
#
_cell.length_a   1.000
_cell.length_b   1.000
_cell.length_c   1.000
_cell.angle_alpha   90.00
_cell.angle_beta   90.00
_cell.angle_gamma   90.00
#
_symmetry.space_group_name_H-M   'P 1'
#
loop_
_entity.id
_entity.type
_entity.pdbx_description
1 polymer ?
#
loop_
_entity_poly.entity_id
_entity_poly.type
_entity_poly.pdbx_seq_one_letter_code
_entity_poly.pdbx_strand_id
1 'polypeptide(L)'
;MIRAGMIWGLARAEARLTRRLVRYWLFVIVGLLVAAFQFGQFMVIYKMFSSGSASAATVNPRYFLASAAGGFVLIFYVGLIFLAFEVRARDVRERIVEVLDARPISNIELLAGRALGIGVAVWIPLAVVVGLIALVGWLMGVPIHGRSVVTMLFLFTIPAFVYLIGVIFLVTMLVRHRLLAFLASIVFIAGSFVGFFFMPFWTAPVMDSIGNNVALFPSDLVPEVISGAGLIQRIGYLLMGLGLIGFAIVLHPRKDGGSRGLRSAVAAGLVGVGLGLCVWIALDTKANVDQQTAWAEIHRARLGTPVPDLRSIRGDVNVEPGRKLTLDLDLELAGTEARPATALFAFNPGMNVTEIGSSGRALSFTHEDGLLEIQLPAPLGPGETFVLSLKAEGEPNPWFSYIDAAKNPYLEKASEAQIVFLGYDPMIWDKRYVALMPGVRWLPATGPEFDRGGDQNPIDYFEIDLTFELPAGWLAAGPGRREDAGGEGQRVKYRYAPSAPLPEVCLIASRFDSLSTEIAGVTVEILLYPGHKKNIEFFADSAEEIKQTLTDHLTEAAEAGLDYPYGALTMVEVPIPLRGYGGGWRMDTTLTQPAMILTRENTFPTAWFEGWERWNRGAEDREGGVPRAKRQLLEAFFENDFNGGNPFTAAARSFLGYQTSGRGPEALAMNYVLEQLTSQTVADRKGFFSVHFFTGNFGQEFMKAGQEMQNPNRISDSYADVLIDRIAATNKVWDAMSRVKLSEIDPRNDPEETLYVLAVKGGAMAESMLDEMGKRQAGRFLAALRERRSGSGYTREDILLAGDDIGEDLSTWLELWIDQTDLPGFWAEDVRYFRLTDDDTGAPRYQLLLTLRNGEATAGMVRVEYRTKEGATGRQRTHPIAVPGNSALQVGLVLSEPLEWLRVWPYLALNRAPFNLTIPVYDPDRLRDIEPFHGERMIELDTEGDGSFIVDDLDAGFSIEIADEGKGLRATGSKDDRDLDAGLPPIQGARARADWSRYVHPDAYGKYRRTTAIVRQGTGEKKAVFSAEISRSGRWELSFHLPAEQRSGLMASRRDRGSWKLVLDDGTGTRDVEFDAENNDSGWNSLGVFDIAAGTVRLIVSDETRGDYVLADAIRWTPAARSGEQVAKEQ
;
A
#
# COMPACT_ATOMS: atom_id res chain seq x y z
N MET A 1 -13.05 23.03 -55.89
CA MET A 1 -14.14 22.92 -54.88
C MET A 1 -14.17 21.48 -54.40
N ILE A 2 -14.04 21.22 -53.09
CA ILE A 2 -14.06 19.87 -52.52
C ILE A 2 -15.51 19.39 -52.49
N ARG A 3 -15.81 18.21 -53.06
CA ARG A 3 -17.18 17.67 -53.07
C ARG A 3 -17.36 16.67 -51.93
N ALA A 4 -18.13 17.06 -50.92
CA ALA A 4 -18.44 16.19 -49.77
C ALA A 4 -19.05 14.85 -50.22
N GLY A 5 -19.94 14.85 -51.22
CA GLY A 5 -20.52 13.62 -51.77
C GLY A 5 -19.48 12.64 -52.34
N MET A 6 -18.39 13.15 -52.92
CA MET A 6 -17.30 12.31 -53.43
C MET A 6 -16.48 11.68 -52.29
N ILE A 7 -16.18 12.45 -51.25
CA ILE A 7 -15.50 11.94 -50.04
C ILE A 7 -16.32 10.80 -49.41
N TRP A 8 -17.62 11.00 -49.24
CA TRP A 8 -18.52 9.96 -48.71
C TRP A 8 -18.60 8.71 -49.60
N GLY A 9 -18.63 8.90 -50.92
CA GLY A 9 -18.61 7.78 -51.87
C GLY A 9 -17.34 6.95 -51.74
N LEU A 10 -16.18 7.61 -51.65
CA LEU A 10 -14.88 6.98 -51.46
C LEU A 10 -14.76 6.30 -50.09
N ALA A 11 -15.24 6.94 -49.02
CA ALA A 11 -15.25 6.36 -47.69
C ALA A 11 -16.08 5.08 -47.61
N ARG A 12 -17.27 5.06 -48.23
CA ARG A 12 -18.10 3.85 -48.32
C ARG A 12 -17.43 2.74 -49.12
N ALA A 13 -16.75 3.09 -50.22
CA ALA A 13 -16.02 2.12 -51.02
C ALA A 13 -14.85 1.53 -50.22
N GLU A 14 -14.05 2.37 -49.57
CA GLU A 14 -12.92 1.94 -48.75
C GLU A 14 -13.37 1.07 -47.57
N ALA A 15 -14.40 1.49 -46.83
CA ALA A 15 -14.96 0.70 -45.72
C ALA A 15 -15.49 -0.67 -46.17
N ARG A 16 -15.99 -0.80 -47.42
CA ARG A 16 -16.37 -2.10 -47.98
C ARG A 16 -15.16 -2.95 -48.34
N LEU A 17 -14.11 -2.35 -48.93
CA LEU A 17 -12.87 -3.06 -49.25
C LEU A 17 -12.18 -3.57 -47.98
N THR A 18 -12.06 -2.74 -46.95
CA THR A 18 -11.46 -3.11 -45.66
C THR A 18 -12.19 -4.30 -45.03
N ARG A 19 -13.52 -4.31 -45.03
CA ARG A 19 -14.33 -5.41 -44.47
C ARG A 19 -14.27 -6.72 -45.26
N ARG A 20 -13.77 -6.71 -46.50
CA ARG A 20 -13.56 -7.93 -47.29
C ARG A 20 -12.24 -8.63 -46.98
N LEU A 21 -11.33 -7.96 -46.25
CA LEU A 21 -10.05 -8.54 -45.87
C LEU A 21 -10.26 -9.56 -44.74
N VAL A 22 -9.68 -10.77 -44.87
CA VAL A 22 -9.72 -11.79 -43.81
C VAL A 22 -9.14 -11.25 -42.49
N ARG A 23 -8.01 -10.51 -42.59
CA ARG A 23 -7.36 -9.89 -41.43
C ARG A 23 -8.29 -8.92 -40.66
N TYR A 24 -9.22 -8.24 -41.33
CA TYR A 24 -10.17 -7.36 -40.64
C TYR A 24 -11.02 -8.14 -39.62
N TRP A 25 -11.60 -9.25 -40.06
CA TRP A 25 -12.42 -10.09 -39.19
C TRP A 25 -11.61 -10.77 -38.09
N LEU A 26 -10.36 -11.16 -38.38
CA LEU A 26 -9.44 -11.65 -37.35
C LEU A 26 -9.23 -10.61 -36.24
N PHE A 27 -8.94 -9.35 -36.59
CA PHE A 27 -8.77 -8.28 -35.60
C PHE A 27 -10.05 -7.98 -34.83
N VAL A 28 -11.21 -7.97 -35.48
CA VAL A 28 -12.50 -7.75 -34.82
C VAL A 28 -12.78 -8.87 -33.81
N ILE A 29 -12.58 -10.13 -34.19
CA ILE A 29 -12.79 -11.29 -33.30
C ILE A 29 -11.81 -11.25 -32.12
N VAL A 30 -10.52 -11.02 -32.38
CA VAL A 30 -9.52 -10.93 -31.30
C VAL A 30 -9.83 -9.76 -30.36
N GLY A 31 -10.20 -8.59 -30.89
CA GLY A 31 -10.60 -7.44 -30.09
C GLY A 31 -11.83 -7.71 -29.22
N LEU A 32 -12.84 -8.39 -29.78
CA LEU A 32 -14.02 -8.83 -29.03
C LEU A 32 -13.67 -9.82 -27.93
N LEU A 33 -12.84 -10.84 -28.21
CA LEU A 33 -12.44 -11.85 -27.23
C LEU A 33 -11.62 -11.26 -26.10
N VAL A 34 -10.65 -10.40 -26.41
CA VAL A 34 -9.84 -9.72 -25.38
C VAL A 34 -10.72 -8.80 -24.53
N ALA A 35 -11.66 -8.06 -25.13
CA ALA A 35 -12.56 -7.19 -24.39
C ALA A 35 -13.56 -7.96 -23.51
N ALA A 36 -14.13 -9.04 -24.03
CA ALA A 36 -14.99 -9.92 -23.25
C ALA A 36 -14.22 -10.59 -22.11
N PHE A 37 -12.99 -11.03 -22.35
CA PHE A 37 -12.12 -11.62 -21.33
C PHE A 37 -11.77 -10.61 -20.24
N GLN A 38 -11.30 -9.40 -20.60
CA GLN A 38 -10.91 -8.37 -19.65
C GLN A 38 -12.11 -7.88 -18.83
N PHE A 39 -13.23 -7.56 -19.48
CA PHE A 39 -14.44 -7.16 -18.76
C PHE A 39 -14.97 -8.31 -17.88
N GLY A 40 -14.95 -9.55 -18.38
CA GLY A 40 -15.32 -10.74 -17.63
C GLY A 40 -14.44 -10.95 -16.40
N GLN A 41 -13.14 -10.76 -16.51
CA GLN A 41 -12.20 -10.83 -15.39
C GLN A 41 -12.54 -9.79 -14.31
N PHE A 42 -12.73 -8.52 -14.68
CA PHE A 42 -13.09 -7.46 -13.72
C PHE A 42 -14.45 -7.70 -13.08
N MET A 43 -15.45 -8.15 -13.87
CA MET A 43 -16.76 -8.55 -13.36
C MET A 43 -16.66 -9.71 -12.36
N VAL A 44 -15.84 -10.72 -12.65
CA VAL A 44 -15.63 -11.86 -11.73
C VAL A 44 -14.94 -11.39 -10.46
N ILE A 45 -13.87 -10.60 -10.58
CA ILE A 45 -13.16 -10.05 -9.40
C ILE A 45 -14.14 -9.25 -8.54
N TYR A 46 -14.84 -8.29 -9.13
CA TYR A 46 -15.80 -7.47 -8.41
C TYR A 46 -16.91 -8.33 -7.76
N LYS A 47 -17.49 -9.29 -8.49
CA LYS A 47 -18.57 -10.11 -7.94
C LYS A 47 -18.10 -11.11 -6.87
N MET A 48 -16.86 -11.59 -6.93
CA MET A 48 -16.34 -12.54 -5.93
C MET A 48 -15.78 -11.85 -4.69
N PHE A 49 -15.18 -10.67 -4.84
CA PHE A 49 -14.35 -10.07 -3.79
C PHE A 49 -14.86 -8.74 -3.23
N SER A 50 -15.72 -8.00 -3.96
CA SER A 50 -16.12 -6.65 -3.52
C SER A 50 -16.91 -6.63 -2.21
N SER A 51 -17.61 -7.71 -1.84
CA SER A 51 -18.32 -7.78 -0.55
C SER A 51 -17.40 -8.07 0.62
N GLY A 52 -16.20 -8.61 0.39
CA GLY A 52 -15.24 -8.97 1.43
C GLY A 52 -14.12 -7.95 1.64
N SER A 53 -13.99 -6.95 0.77
CA SER A 53 -12.94 -5.91 0.87
C SER A 53 -13.34 -4.62 0.16
N ALA A 54 -13.27 -3.51 0.89
CA ALA A 54 -13.50 -2.18 0.35
C ALA A 54 -12.52 -1.85 -0.78
N SER A 55 -11.25 -2.21 -0.63
CA SER A 55 -10.27 -2.00 -1.69
C SER A 55 -10.54 -2.86 -2.92
N ALA A 56 -10.95 -4.13 -2.77
CA ALA A 56 -11.32 -4.96 -3.92
C ALA A 56 -12.57 -4.40 -4.65
N ALA A 57 -13.47 -3.73 -3.92
CA ALA A 57 -14.63 -3.07 -4.51
C ALA A 57 -14.26 -1.94 -5.47
N THR A 58 -13.09 -1.30 -5.31
CA THR A 58 -12.62 -0.23 -6.22
C THR A 58 -12.47 -0.67 -7.67
N VAL A 59 -12.33 -1.98 -7.92
CA VAL A 59 -12.32 -2.63 -9.25
C VAL A 59 -13.73 -2.72 -9.85
N ASN A 60 -14.58 -1.71 -9.58
CA ASN A 60 -15.99 -1.70 -9.95
C ASN A 60 -16.18 -1.62 -11.48
N PRO A 61 -16.85 -2.61 -12.11
CA PRO A 61 -17.10 -2.63 -13.54
C PRO A 61 -17.89 -1.43 -14.06
N ARG A 62 -18.68 -0.76 -13.22
CA ARG A 62 -19.39 0.49 -13.57
C ARG A 62 -18.46 1.55 -14.14
N TYR A 63 -17.24 1.64 -13.61
CA TYR A 63 -16.23 2.63 -13.95
C TYR A 63 -15.16 2.08 -14.93
N PHE A 64 -15.28 0.80 -15.31
CA PHE A 64 -14.32 0.06 -16.13
C PHE A 64 -13.96 0.72 -17.46
N LEU A 65 -14.95 1.26 -18.18
CA LEU A 65 -14.66 1.80 -19.52
C LEU A 65 -13.67 2.97 -19.48
N ALA A 66 -13.66 3.76 -18.42
CA ALA A 66 -12.69 4.85 -18.30
C ALA A 66 -11.28 4.31 -18.00
N SER A 67 -11.16 3.36 -17.06
CA SER A 67 -9.87 2.79 -16.67
C SER A 67 -9.27 1.83 -17.71
N ALA A 68 -10.10 1.13 -18.49
CA ALA A 68 -9.67 0.18 -19.51
C ALA A 68 -9.64 0.75 -20.94
N ALA A 69 -10.09 2.00 -21.15
CA ALA A 69 -10.15 2.63 -22.48
C ALA A 69 -8.83 2.55 -23.23
N GLY A 70 -7.72 2.82 -22.54
CA GLY A 70 -6.37 2.76 -23.09
C GLY A 70 -6.01 1.42 -23.73
N GLY A 71 -6.23 0.33 -22.99
CA GLY A 71 -6.00 -1.03 -23.46
C GLY A 71 -6.87 -1.39 -24.67
N PHE A 72 -8.15 -0.97 -24.66
CA PHE A 72 -9.04 -1.19 -25.79
C PHE A 72 -8.63 -0.39 -27.02
N VAL A 73 -8.34 0.90 -26.86
CA VAL A 73 -7.86 1.74 -27.96
C VAL A 73 -6.61 1.11 -28.57
N LEU A 74 -5.67 0.63 -27.75
CA LEU A 74 -4.42 0.00 -28.20
C LEU A 74 -4.65 -1.23 -29.11
N ILE A 75 -5.56 -2.14 -28.74
CA ILE A 75 -5.86 -3.34 -29.55
C ILE A 75 -6.36 -2.93 -30.95
N PHE A 76 -7.30 -1.97 -31.00
CA PHE A 76 -7.82 -1.45 -32.26
C PHE A 76 -6.79 -0.58 -33.00
N TYR A 77 -5.88 0.08 -32.28
CA TYR A 77 -4.72 0.80 -32.80
C TYR A 77 -3.80 -0.13 -33.58
N VAL A 78 -3.44 -1.28 -33.00
CA VAL A 78 -2.62 -2.29 -33.67
C VAL A 78 -3.32 -2.79 -34.92
N GLY A 79 -4.62 -3.13 -34.82
CA GLY A 79 -5.42 -3.51 -35.99
C GLY A 79 -5.42 -2.46 -37.10
N LEU A 80 -5.48 -1.17 -36.74
CA LEU A 80 -5.45 -0.06 -37.69
C LEU A 80 -4.14 -0.01 -38.50
N ILE A 81 -3.00 -0.33 -37.90
CA ILE A 81 -1.71 -0.45 -38.61
C ILE A 81 -1.82 -1.44 -39.75
N PHE A 82 -2.33 -2.65 -39.48
CA PHE A 82 -2.46 -3.71 -40.46
C PHE A 82 -3.49 -3.41 -41.56
N LEU A 83 -4.47 -2.55 -41.28
CA LEU A 83 -5.51 -2.19 -42.25
C LEU A 83 -5.08 -1.00 -43.12
N ALA A 84 -4.40 -0.01 -42.56
CA ALA A 84 -4.08 1.25 -43.24
C ALA A 84 -2.75 1.24 -44.02
N PHE A 85 -1.78 0.39 -43.68
CA PHE A 85 -0.44 0.45 -44.31
C PHE A 85 -0.41 0.08 -45.81
N GLU A 86 -1.41 -0.67 -46.29
CA GLU A 86 -1.43 -1.17 -47.67
C GLU A 86 -2.06 -0.20 -48.67
N VAL A 87 -2.64 0.93 -48.24
CA VAL A 87 -3.46 1.79 -49.09
C VAL A 87 -2.78 2.14 -50.43
N ARG A 88 -1.51 2.58 -50.39
CA ARG A 88 -0.74 2.90 -51.60
C ARG A 88 -0.29 1.67 -52.38
N ALA A 89 0.22 0.65 -51.70
CA ALA A 89 0.72 -0.56 -52.35
C ALA A 89 -0.40 -1.33 -53.07
N ARG A 90 -1.62 -1.31 -52.50
CA ARG A 90 -2.82 -1.88 -53.10
C ARG A 90 -3.19 -1.17 -54.39
N ASP A 91 -3.13 0.17 -54.43
CA ASP A 91 -3.47 0.92 -55.63
C ASP A 91 -2.57 0.60 -56.81
N VAL A 92 -1.28 0.44 -56.54
CA VAL A 92 -0.29 0.09 -57.56
C VAL A 92 -0.50 -1.35 -58.02
N ARG A 93 -0.71 -2.28 -57.08
CA ARG A 93 -0.90 -3.72 -57.38
C ARG A 93 -2.19 -3.98 -58.16
N GLU A 94 -3.28 -3.32 -57.81
CA GLU A 94 -4.62 -3.55 -58.38
C GLU A 94 -4.96 -2.59 -59.53
N ARG A 95 -3.99 -1.80 -60.00
CA ARG A 95 -4.14 -0.79 -61.07
C ARG A 95 -5.29 0.20 -60.85
N ILE A 96 -5.66 0.45 -59.58
CA ILE A 96 -6.70 1.41 -59.18
C ILE A 96 -6.33 2.83 -59.66
N VAL A 97 -5.04 3.12 -59.79
CA VAL A 97 -4.51 4.39 -60.32
C VAL A 97 -5.10 4.72 -61.69
N GLU A 98 -5.26 3.75 -62.59
CA GLU A 98 -5.80 3.95 -63.95
C GLU A 98 -7.27 4.41 -63.90
N VAL A 99 -8.06 3.89 -62.95
CA VAL A 99 -9.46 4.27 -62.74
C VAL A 99 -9.58 5.66 -62.09
N LEU A 100 -8.65 5.99 -61.18
CA LEU A 100 -8.61 7.27 -60.49
C LEU A 100 -8.16 8.42 -61.40
N ASP A 101 -7.35 8.15 -62.42
CA ASP A 101 -6.93 9.14 -63.43
C ASP A 101 -8.04 9.42 -64.46
N ALA A 102 -8.93 8.45 -64.72
CA ALA A 102 -10.10 8.60 -65.59
C ALA A 102 -11.26 9.40 -64.96
N ARG A 103 -11.18 9.74 -63.66
CA ARG A 103 -12.22 10.49 -62.94
C ARG A 103 -11.65 11.78 -62.34
N PRO A 104 -12.41 12.88 -62.29
CA PRO A 104 -11.91 14.15 -61.77
C PRO A 104 -11.89 14.18 -60.23
N ILE A 105 -11.18 13.27 -59.57
CA ILE A 105 -11.11 13.15 -58.10
C ILE A 105 -9.81 13.81 -57.62
N SER A 106 -9.88 14.78 -56.70
CA SER A 106 -8.69 15.42 -56.11
C SER A 106 -7.96 14.53 -55.10
N ASN A 107 -6.69 14.82 -54.78
CA ASN A 107 -5.93 14.05 -53.77
C ASN A 107 -6.53 14.23 -52.38
N ILE A 108 -7.10 15.41 -52.09
CA ILE A 108 -7.84 15.68 -50.85
C ILE A 108 -9.05 14.76 -50.77
N GLU A 109 -9.90 14.73 -51.81
CA GLU A 109 -11.09 13.88 -51.82
C GLU A 109 -10.73 12.38 -51.66
N LEU A 110 -9.65 11.95 -52.31
CA LEU A 110 -9.15 10.57 -52.27
C LEU A 110 -8.70 10.14 -50.88
N LEU A 111 -7.70 10.84 -50.31
CA LEU A 111 -7.10 10.42 -49.05
C LEU A 111 -7.98 10.73 -47.84
N ALA A 112 -8.75 11.82 -47.86
CA ALA A 112 -9.74 12.07 -46.81
C ALA A 112 -10.86 11.02 -46.82
N GLY A 113 -11.35 10.64 -48.02
CA GLY A 113 -12.33 9.57 -48.16
C GLY A 113 -11.80 8.23 -47.64
N ARG A 114 -10.54 7.90 -47.93
CA ARG A 114 -9.91 6.67 -47.44
C ARG A 114 -9.66 6.66 -45.94
N ALA A 115 -9.13 7.77 -45.41
CA ALA A 115 -8.92 7.92 -43.97
C ALA A 115 -10.23 7.73 -43.22
N LEU A 116 -11.31 8.39 -43.68
CA LEU A 116 -12.65 8.25 -43.11
C LEU A 116 -13.18 6.81 -43.24
N GLY A 117 -13.03 6.18 -44.41
CA GLY A 117 -13.52 4.81 -44.65
C GLY A 117 -12.82 3.75 -43.78
N ILE A 118 -11.50 3.86 -43.61
CA ILE A 118 -10.73 2.97 -42.73
C ILE A 118 -11.08 3.25 -41.27
N GLY A 119 -11.09 4.52 -40.85
CA GLY A 119 -11.42 4.92 -39.49
C GLY A 119 -12.80 4.42 -39.06
N VAL A 120 -13.83 4.63 -39.87
CA VAL A 120 -15.20 4.14 -39.61
C VAL A 120 -15.26 2.60 -39.57
N ALA A 121 -14.51 1.91 -40.45
CA ALA A 121 -14.49 0.45 -40.48
C ALA A 121 -13.94 -0.16 -39.18
N VAL A 122 -12.99 0.52 -38.52
CA VAL A 122 -12.40 0.10 -37.22
C VAL A 122 -13.21 0.60 -36.03
N TRP A 123 -13.77 1.81 -36.11
CA TRP A 123 -14.57 2.40 -35.05
C TRP A 123 -15.90 1.68 -34.79
N ILE A 124 -16.58 1.19 -35.84
CA ILE A 124 -17.86 0.47 -35.68
C ILE A 124 -17.73 -0.77 -34.80
N PRO A 125 -16.80 -1.72 -35.06
CA PRO A 125 -16.58 -2.86 -34.17
C PRO A 125 -16.31 -2.46 -32.72
N LEU A 126 -15.51 -1.41 -32.48
CA LEU A 126 -15.25 -0.91 -31.14
C LEU A 126 -16.53 -0.36 -30.48
N ALA A 127 -17.34 0.40 -31.21
CA ALA A 127 -18.63 0.88 -30.72
C ALA A 127 -19.59 -0.27 -30.37
N VAL A 128 -19.59 -1.35 -31.16
CA VAL A 128 -20.34 -2.57 -30.86
C VAL A 128 -19.82 -3.23 -29.60
N VAL A 129 -18.50 -3.39 -29.44
CA VAL A 129 -17.89 -3.96 -28.22
C VAL A 129 -18.28 -3.17 -26.98
N VAL A 130 -18.14 -1.84 -27.02
CA VAL A 130 -18.50 -0.95 -25.92
C VAL A 130 -20.00 -1.03 -25.61
N GLY A 131 -20.85 -1.10 -26.63
CA GLY A 131 -22.29 -1.30 -26.47
C GLY A 131 -22.64 -2.66 -25.85
N LEU A 132 -21.93 -3.73 -26.22
CA LEU A 132 -22.09 -5.05 -25.62
C LEU A 132 -21.64 -5.07 -24.16
N ILE A 133 -20.52 -4.43 -23.83
CA ILE A 133 -20.06 -4.28 -22.44
C ILE A 133 -21.11 -3.52 -21.61
N ALA A 134 -21.64 -2.41 -22.13
CA ALA A 134 -22.70 -1.65 -21.47
C ALA A 134 -23.98 -2.48 -21.26
N LEU A 135 -24.38 -3.26 -22.28
CA LEU A 135 -25.53 -4.16 -22.19
C LEU A 135 -25.33 -5.27 -21.17
N VAL A 136 -24.18 -5.96 -21.20
CA VAL A 136 -23.87 -7.04 -20.25
C VAL A 136 -23.76 -6.49 -18.83
N GLY A 137 -23.11 -5.34 -18.63
CA GLY A 137 -23.06 -4.66 -17.33
C GLY A 137 -24.47 -4.39 -16.79
N TRP A 138 -25.34 -3.80 -17.61
CA TRP A 138 -26.74 -3.57 -17.25
C TRP A 138 -27.50 -4.86 -16.91
N LEU A 139 -27.40 -5.90 -17.75
CA LEU A 139 -28.03 -7.22 -17.50
C LEU A 139 -27.52 -7.88 -16.21
N MET A 140 -26.28 -7.59 -15.81
CA MET A 140 -25.64 -8.15 -14.63
C MET A 140 -25.85 -7.31 -13.35
N GLY A 141 -26.62 -6.22 -13.43
CA GLY A 141 -26.91 -5.32 -12.31
C GLY A 141 -25.82 -4.29 -12.02
N VAL A 142 -24.86 -4.09 -12.93
CA VAL A 142 -23.74 -3.13 -12.80
C VAL A 142 -23.73 -2.22 -14.04
N PRO A 143 -24.68 -1.27 -14.16
CA PRO A 143 -24.79 -0.42 -15.34
C PRO A 143 -23.55 0.47 -15.47
N ILE A 144 -22.93 0.43 -16.66
CA ILE A 144 -21.74 1.21 -16.97
C ILE A 144 -22.05 2.71 -16.98
N HIS A 145 -21.12 3.51 -16.45
CA HIS A 145 -21.25 4.96 -16.43
C HIS A 145 -21.37 5.54 -17.85
N GLY A 146 -22.51 6.15 -18.17
CA GLY A 146 -22.87 6.53 -19.54
C GLY A 146 -21.95 7.58 -20.17
N ARG A 147 -21.43 8.53 -19.38
CA ARG A 147 -20.47 9.52 -19.91
C ARG A 147 -19.14 8.87 -20.29
N SER A 148 -18.73 7.81 -19.60
CA SER A 148 -17.53 7.04 -19.95
C SER A 148 -17.65 6.38 -21.32
N VAL A 149 -18.84 5.91 -21.69
CA VAL A 149 -19.12 5.39 -23.05
C VAL A 149 -18.90 6.48 -24.10
N VAL A 150 -19.46 7.68 -23.89
CA VAL A 150 -19.36 8.80 -24.84
C VAL A 150 -17.92 9.29 -24.96
N THR A 151 -17.24 9.52 -23.84
CA THR A 151 -15.84 9.99 -23.82
C THR A 151 -14.93 8.98 -24.52
N MET A 152 -15.08 7.68 -24.23
CA MET A 152 -14.30 6.64 -24.89
C MET A 152 -14.54 6.61 -26.41
N LEU A 153 -15.80 6.60 -26.85
CA LEU A 153 -16.14 6.46 -28.28
C LEU A 153 -15.84 7.70 -29.11
N PHE A 154 -15.88 8.90 -28.54
CA PHE A 154 -15.73 10.11 -29.35
C PHE A 154 -14.46 10.90 -29.02
N LEU A 155 -14.13 11.05 -27.74
CA LEU A 155 -13.02 11.92 -27.31
C LEU A 155 -11.68 11.19 -27.28
N PHE A 156 -11.66 9.88 -27.04
CA PHE A 156 -10.42 9.11 -27.03
C PHE A 156 -10.13 8.47 -28.39
N THR A 157 -11.09 7.71 -28.92
CA THR A 157 -10.81 6.89 -30.13
C THR A 157 -10.70 7.70 -31.41
N ILE A 158 -11.51 8.75 -31.61
CA ILE A 158 -11.47 9.52 -32.87
C ILE A 158 -10.15 10.27 -33.03
N PRO A 159 -9.68 11.09 -32.05
CA PRO A 159 -8.38 11.75 -32.17
C PRO A 159 -7.23 10.76 -32.35
N ALA A 160 -7.23 9.67 -31.57
CA ALA A 160 -6.21 8.63 -31.67
C ALA A 160 -6.19 8.00 -33.07
N PHE A 161 -7.34 7.56 -33.60
CA PHE A 161 -7.41 6.93 -34.92
C PHE A 161 -7.04 7.88 -36.04
N VAL A 162 -7.48 9.14 -35.99
CA VAL A 162 -7.12 10.16 -36.99
C VAL A 162 -5.61 10.43 -36.96
N TYR A 163 -5.02 10.54 -35.77
CA TYR A 163 -3.58 10.67 -35.59
C TYR A 163 -2.82 9.50 -36.20
N LEU A 164 -3.18 8.27 -35.83
CA LEU A 164 -2.51 7.07 -36.32
C LEU A 164 -2.65 6.87 -37.84
N ILE A 165 -3.84 7.10 -38.40
CA ILE A 165 -4.04 7.05 -39.86
C ILE A 165 -3.14 8.08 -40.55
N GLY A 166 -3.03 9.29 -39.99
CA GLY A 166 -2.13 10.33 -40.48
C GLY A 166 -0.67 9.89 -40.48
N VAL A 167 -0.19 9.32 -39.37
CA VAL A 167 1.17 8.78 -39.27
C VAL A 167 1.41 7.70 -40.34
N ILE A 168 0.53 6.70 -40.43
CA ILE A 168 0.68 5.59 -41.39
C ILE A 168 0.67 6.12 -42.84
N PHE A 169 -0.24 7.04 -43.16
CA PHE A 169 -0.32 7.62 -44.50
C PHE A 169 0.94 8.41 -44.83
N LEU A 170 1.47 9.20 -43.90
CA LEU A 170 2.72 9.92 -44.11
C LEU A 170 3.90 8.96 -44.32
N VAL A 171 4.06 7.97 -43.44
CA VAL A 171 5.13 6.97 -43.52
C VAL A 171 5.07 6.19 -44.83
N THR A 172 3.89 5.79 -45.29
CA THR A 172 3.73 5.06 -46.57
C THR A 172 3.97 5.92 -47.82
N MET A 173 3.86 7.26 -47.70
CA MET A 173 4.27 8.17 -48.78
C MET A 173 5.79 8.35 -48.83
N LEU A 174 6.43 8.51 -47.66
CA LEU A 174 7.88 8.71 -47.53
C LEU A 174 8.66 7.42 -47.82
N VAL A 175 8.25 6.30 -47.23
CA VAL A 175 8.91 5.00 -47.35
C VAL A 175 8.30 4.24 -48.52
N ARG A 176 9.03 4.19 -49.63
CA ARG A 176 8.57 3.52 -50.86
C ARG A 176 8.48 1.99 -50.73
N HIS A 177 9.16 1.40 -49.75
CA HIS A 177 9.16 -0.04 -49.50
C HIS A 177 8.09 -0.44 -48.46
N ARG A 178 7.17 -1.32 -48.86
CA ARG A 178 6.01 -1.71 -48.04
C ARG A 178 6.37 -2.27 -46.66
N LEU A 179 7.34 -3.19 -46.60
CA LEU A 179 7.72 -3.82 -45.34
C LEU A 179 8.40 -2.80 -44.39
N LEU A 180 9.21 -1.89 -44.94
CA LEU A 180 9.89 -0.88 -44.14
C LEU A 180 8.89 0.17 -43.62
N ALA A 181 7.89 0.55 -44.42
CA ALA A 181 6.83 1.46 -43.99
C ALA A 181 6.00 0.85 -42.84
N PHE A 182 5.71 -0.45 -42.94
CA PHE A 182 5.01 -1.19 -41.88
C PHE A 182 5.84 -1.27 -40.60
N LEU A 183 7.11 -1.69 -40.69
CA LEU A 183 8.02 -1.77 -39.53
C LEU A 183 8.24 -0.40 -38.89
N ALA A 184 8.43 0.66 -39.68
CA ALA A 184 8.58 2.02 -39.17
C ALA A 184 7.33 2.50 -38.41
N SER A 185 6.12 2.15 -38.89
CA SER A 185 4.87 2.48 -38.19
C SER A 185 4.78 1.76 -36.84
N ILE A 186 5.17 0.48 -36.78
CA ILE A 186 5.22 -0.29 -35.52
C ILE A 186 6.23 0.32 -34.56
N VAL A 187 7.47 0.57 -35.02
CA VAL A 187 8.53 1.14 -34.19
C VAL A 187 8.13 2.50 -33.62
N PHE A 188 7.49 3.36 -34.41
CA PHE A 188 7.00 4.65 -33.94
C PHE A 188 5.96 4.52 -32.81
N ILE A 189 5.00 3.61 -32.97
CA ILE A 189 3.93 3.41 -31.98
C ILE A 189 4.45 2.71 -30.73
N ALA A 190 5.27 1.67 -30.90
CA ALA A 190 5.96 1.00 -29.81
C ALA A 190 6.84 1.99 -29.04
N GLY A 191 7.58 2.86 -29.73
CA GLY A 191 8.38 3.92 -29.12
C GLY A 191 7.53 4.94 -28.36
N SER A 192 6.38 5.35 -28.91
CA SER A 192 5.44 6.26 -28.22
C SER A 192 4.87 5.61 -26.95
N PHE A 193 4.50 4.34 -27.03
CA PHE A 193 3.95 3.57 -25.90
C PHE A 193 5.01 3.31 -24.82
N VAL A 194 6.22 2.88 -25.20
CA VAL A 194 7.37 2.73 -24.29
C VAL A 194 7.70 4.08 -23.65
N GLY A 195 7.77 5.16 -24.45
CA GLY A 195 8.03 6.50 -23.94
C GLY A 195 7.02 6.96 -22.88
N PHE A 196 5.74 6.60 -23.01
CA PHE A 196 4.73 6.88 -21.98
C PHE A 196 5.03 6.19 -20.63
N PHE A 197 5.52 4.94 -20.63
CA PHE A 197 5.78 4.20 -19.38
C PHE A 197 7.10 4.58 -18.71
N PHE A 198 8.11 4.96 -19.48
CA PHE A 198 9.49 5.13 -18.99
C PHE A 198 9.95 6.58 -18.87
N MET A 199 9.19 7.56 -19.37
CA MET A 199 9.48 8.98 -19.12
C MET A 199 8.70 9.48 -17.89
N PRO A 200 9.16 10.57 -17.25
CA PRO A 200 8.44 11.20 -16.15
C PRO A 200 7.01 11.52 -16.53
N PHE A 201 6.08 11.33 -15.59
CA PHE A 201 4.65 11.42 -15.85
C PHE A 201 4.20 12.79 -16.37
N TRP A 202 4.88 13.89 -16.03
CA TRP A 202 4.58 15.23 -16.58
C TRP A 202 4.77 15.33 -18.12
N THR A 203 5.54 14.43 -18.75
CA THR A 203 5.73 14.38 -20.23
C THR A 203 4.59 13.68 -20.97
N ALA A 204 3.70 13.00 -20.24
CA ALA A 204 2.64 12.19 -20.79
C ALA A 204 1.70 12.91 -21.78
N PRO A 205 1.36 14.21 -21.64
CA PRO A 205 0.52 14.91 -22.61
C PRO A 205 1.02 14.85 -24.05
N VAL A 206 2.34 14.72 -24.26
CA VAL A 206 3.00 14.65 -25.58
C VAL A 206 3.13 13.22 -26.11
N MET A 207 3.18 12.22 -25.22
CA MET A 207 3.39 10.81 -25.59
C MET A 207 2.09 10.01 -25.68
N ASP A 208 1.05 10.44 -24.98
CA ASP A 208 -0.21 9.73 -24.86
C ASP A 208 -1.17 9.98 -26.04
N SER A 209 -0.83 9.39 -27.19
CA SER A 209 -1.69 9.45 -28.38
C SER A 209 -3.00 8.67 -28.27
N ILE A 210 -3.17 7.81 -27.25
CA ILE A 210 -4.30 6.89 -27.13
C ILE A 210 -5.33 7.26 -26.06
N GLY A 211 -5.00 8.11 -25.09
CA GLY A 211 -5.96 8.54 -24.06
C GLY A 211 -5.65 8.11 -22.64
N ASN A 212 -4.53 7.41 -22.39
CA ASN A 212 -4.21 6.81 -21.10
C ASN A 212 -4.07 7.82 -19.95
N ASN A 213 -3.43 8.97 -20.20
CA ASN A 213 -3.19 10.00 -19.18
C ASN A 213 -4.43 10.87 -18.93
N VAL A 214 -5.30 10.97 -19.93
CA VAL A 214 -6.47 11.87 -19.93
C VAL A 214 -7.74 11.16 -19.41
N ALA A 215 -7.67 9.84 -19.24
CA ALA A 215 -8.71 9.06 -18.59
C ALA A 215 -8.75 9.34 -17.08
N LEU A 216 -9.61 10.27 -16.67
CA LEU A 216 -9.91 10.50 -15.25
C LEU A 216 -10.64 9.30 -14.64
N PHE A 217 -10.65 9.24 -13.30
CA PHE A 217 -11.56 8.38 -12.57
C PHE A 217 -13.00 8.91 -12.73
N PRO A 218 -13.89 8.20 -13.43
CA PRO A 218 -15.28 8.63 -13.58
C PRO A 218 -15.98 8.59 -12.22
N SER A 219 -16.84 9.57 -11.97
CA SER A 219 -17.56 9.72 -10.71
C SER A 219 -19.03 10.02 -10.97
N ASP A 220 -19.93 9.45 -10.17
CA ASP A 220 -21.34 9.83 -10.16
C ASP A 220 -21.53 11.18 -9.43
N LEU A 221 -20.67 11.48 -8.44
CA LEU A 221 -20.66 12.73 -7.66
C LEU A 221 -20.13 13.91 -8.49
N VAL A 222 -19.02 13.70 -9.20
CA VAL A 222 -18.37 14.69 -10.07
C VAL A 222 -18.29 14.11 -11.49
N PRO A 223 -19.34 14.24 -12.31
CA PRO A 223 -19.45 13.46 -13.55
C PRO A 223 -18.60 13.98 -14.71
N GLU A 224 -17.52 14.71 -14.41
CA GLU A 224 -16.47 15.03 -15.36
C GLU A 224 -15.66 13.76 -15.68
N VAL A 225 -15.44 13.50 -16.97
CA VAL A 225 -14.70 12.29 -17.43
C VAL A 225 -13.43 12.66 -18.19
N ILE A 226 -13.27 13.95 -18.50
CA ILE A 226 -12.11 14.52 -19.17
C ILE A 226 -11.91 15.94 -18.66
N SER A 227 -10.70 16.25 -18.19
CA SER A 227 -10.36 17.59 -17.73
C SER A 227 -10.27 18.58 -18.89
N GLY A 228 -10.32 19.88 -18.61
CA GLY A 228 -10.10 20.93 -19.62
C GLY A 228 -8.77 20.75 -20.38
N ALA A 229 -7.67 20.52 -19.65
CA ALA A 229 -6.36 20.21 -20.26
C ALA A 229 -6.40 18.93 -21.09
N GLY A 230 -7.08 17.89 -20.59
CA GLY A 230 -7.32 16.65 -21.32
C GLY A 230 -8.02 16.86 -22.66
N LEU A 231 -9.07 17.68 -22.69
CA LEU A 231 -9.81 18.00 -23.92
C LEU A 231 -8.93 18.75 -24.91
N ILE A 232 -8.16 19.74 -24.45
CA ILE A 232 -7.20 20.48 -25.28
C ILE A 232 -6.17 19.53 -25.90
N GLN A 233 -5.65 18.59 -25.11
CA GLN A 233 -4.68 17.60 -25.56
C GLN A 233 -5.28 16.66 -26.62
N ARG A 234 -6.54 16.22 -26.45
CA ARG A 234 -7.26 15.44 -27.48
C ARG A 234 -7.49 16.23 -28.76
N ILE A 235 -7.80 17.52 -28.66
CA ILE A 235 -7.87 18.42 -29.82
C ILE A 235 -6.49 18.53 -30.49
N GLY A 236 -5.41 18.62 -29.71
CA GLY A 236 -4.04 18.62 -30.21
C GLY A 236 -3.71 17.41 -31.08
N TYR A 237 -4.00 16.19 -30.61
CA TYR A 237 -3.82 14.97 -31.41
C TYR A 237 -4.69 14.90 -32.65
N LEU A 238 -5.93 15.38 -32.57
CA LEU A 238 -6.81 15.47 -33.73
C LEU A 238 -6.22 16.40 -34.80
N LEU A 239 -5.74 17.58 -34.41
CA LEU A 239 -5.11 18.54 -35.32
C LEU A 239 -3.83 17.98 -35.94
N MET A 240 -2.96 17.34 -35.13
CA MET A 240 -1.77 16.67 -35.63
C MET A 240 -2.11 15.59 -36.65
N GLY A 241 -3.11 14.74 -36.37
CA GLY A 241 -3.56 13.72 -37.31
C GLY A 241 -4.06 14.29 -38.64
N LEU A 242 -4.90 15.34 -38.59
CA LEU A 242 -5.37 16.03 -39.78
C LEU A 242 -4.21 16.67 -40.58
N GLY A 243 -3.24 17.26 -39.89
CA GLY A 243 -2.03 17.83 -40.50
C GLY A 243 -1.15 16.76 -41.17
N LEU A 244 -0.95 15.62 -40.53
CA LEU A 244 -0.20 14.48 -41.08
C LEU A 244 -0.89 13.89 -42.32
N ILE A 245 -2.23 13.78 -42.31
CA ILE A 245 -3.02 13.43 -43.51
C ILE A 245 -2.82 14.49 -44.60
N GLY A 246 -2.79 15.78 -44.23
CA GLY A 246 -2.46 16.89 -45.12
C GLY A 246 -1.10 16.76 -45.80
N PHE A 247 -0.06 16.39 -45.05
CA PHE A 247 1.27 16.11 -45.63
C PHE A 247 1.23 14.90 -46.57
N ALA A 248 0.53 13.83 -46.21
CA ALA A 248 0.35 12.68 -47.09
C ALA A 248 -0.37 13.06 -48.40
N ILE A 249 -1.33 14.00 -48.36
CA ILE A 249 -2.01 14.55 -49.55
C ILE A 249 -1.05 15.33 -50.46
N VAL A 250 -0.16 16.14 -49.88
CA VAL A 250 0.83 16.91 -50.65
C VAL A 250 1.86 15.99 -51.30
N LEU A 251 2.36 15.00 -50.54
CA LEU A 251 3.39 14.06 -50.99
C LEU A 251 2.82 12.96 -51.91
N HIS A 252 1.51 12.88 -52.05
CA HIS A 252 0.87 11.91 -52.92
C HIS A 252 1.40 12.01 -54.36
N PRO A 253 1.88 10.92 -54.99
CA PRO A 253 2.57 10.97 -56.28
C PRO A 253 1.73 11.55 -57.44
N ARG A 254 0.40 11.44 -57.36
CA ARG A 254 -0.53 11.93 -58.39
C ARG A 254 -0.57 13.46 -58.43
N LYS A 255 -0.51 14.04 -59.63
CA LYS A 255 -0.71 15.49 -59.84
C LYS A 255 -2.17 15.85 -59.57
N ASP A 256 -2.38 16.87 -58.76
CA ASP A 256 -3.71 17.36 -58.38
C ASP A 256 -3.74 18.88 -58.54
N GLY A 257 -4.90 19.42 -58.94
CA GLY A 257 -5.06 20.85 -59.17
C GLY A 257 -5.07 21.62 -57.85
N GLY A 258 -4.09 22.52 -57.64
CA GLY A 258 -4.03 23.41 -56.47
C GLY A 258 -2.60 23.75 -56.03
N SER A 259 -2.46 24.77 -55.17
CA SER A 259 -1.16 25.19 -54.64
C SER A 259 -0.61 24.18 -53.63
N ARG A 260 0.48 23.50 -53.98
CA ARG A 260 1.20 22.61 -53.06
C ARG A 260 1.77 23.37 -51.86
N GLY A 261 2.29 24.58 -52.07
CA GLY A 261 2.86 25.41 -51.01
C GLY A 261 1.83 25.78 -49.94
N LEU A 262 0.63 26.22 -50.36
CA LEU A 262 -0.44 26.55 -49.43
C LEU A 262 -0.91 25.32 -48.63
N ARG A 263 -1.05 24.16 -49.29
CA ARG A 263 -1.45 22.91 -48.62
C ARG A 263 -0.39 22.44 -47.61
N SER A 264 0.89 22.53 -47.96
CA SER A 264 2.00 22.23 -47.03
C SER A 264 1.99 23.17 -45.83
N ALA A 265 1.76 24.47 -46.06
CA ALA A 265 1.71 25.46 -44.99
C ALA A 265 0.54 25.20 -44.01
N VAL A 266 -0.65 24.87 -44.53
CA VAL A 266 -1.80 24.49 -43.69
C VAL A 266 -1.52 23.19 -42.91
N ALA A 267 -0.96 22.17 -43.56
CA ALA A 267 -0.59 20.92 -42.91
C ALA A 267 0.44 21.13 -41.78
N ALA A 268 1.49 21.93 -42.06
CA ALA A 268 2.49 22.31 -41.07
C ALA A 268 1.88 23.10 -39.91
N GLY A 269 0.97 24.04 -40.19
CA GLY A 269 0.26 24.81 -39.17
C GLY A 269 -0.57 23.93 -38.24
N LEU A 270 -1.31 22.95 -38.78
CA LEU A 270 -2.10 22.01 -37.98
C LEU A 270 -1.23 21.14 -37.07
N VAL A 271 -0.12 20.60 -37.59
CA VAL A 271 0.83 19.81 -36.77
C VAL A 271 1.49 20.69 -35.71
N GLY A 272 1.94 21.90 -36.09
CA GLY A 272 2.60 22.83 -35.18
C GLY A 272 1.69 23.30 -34.04
N VAL A 273 0.43 23.66 -34.34
CA VAL A 273 -0.55 24.01 -33.30
C VAL A 273 -0.86 22.80 -32.43
N GLY A 274 -1.12 21.63 -33.03
CA GLY A 274 -1.47 20.44 -32.26
C GLY A 274 -0.35 19.99 -31.32
N LEU A 275 0.90 19.97 -31.79
CA LEU A 275 2.08 19.69 -30.95
C LEU A 275 2.29 20.79 -29.91
N GLY A 276 2.13 22.06 -30.30
CA GLY A 276 2.25 23.20 -29.40
C GLY A 276 1.27 23.14 -28.22
N LEU A 277 0.03 22.70 -28.44
CA LEU A 277 -0.94 22.48 -27.37
C LEU A 277 -0.50 21.38 -26.40
N CYS A 278 -0.04 20.23 -26.89
CA CYS A 278 0.42 19.13 -26.03
C CYS A 278 1.69 19.51 -25.25
N VAL A 279 2.64 20.20 -25.89
CA VAL A 279 3.87 20.69 -25.26
C VAL A 279 3.55 21.76 -24.23
N TRP A 280 2.64 22.68 -24.53
CA TRP A 280 2.21 23.71 -23.58
C TRP A 280 1.65 23.09 -22.30
N ILE A 281 0.78 22.06 -22.40
CA ILE A 281 0.25 21.35 -21.22
C ILE A 281 1.38 20.67 -20.45
N ALA A 282 2.32 20.00 -21.12
CA ALA A 282 3.45 19.35 -20.45
C ALA A 282 4.34 20.37 -19.72
N LEU A 283 4.61 21.53 -20.34
CA LEU A 283 5.39 22.61 -19.73
C LEU A 283 4.65 23.30 -18.58
N ASP A 284 3.34 23.47 -18.69
CA ASP A 284 2.48 24.02 -17.63
C ASP A 284 2.47 23.10 -16.40
N THR A 285 2.24 21.79 -16.61
CA THR A 285 2.37 20.78 -15.54
C THR A 285 3.76 20.80 -14.92
N LYS A 286 4.82 20.86 -15.73
CA LYS A 286 6.20 20.94 -15.23
C LYS A 286 6.45 22.21 -14.42
N ALA A 287 5.94 23.36 -14.87
CA ALA A 287 6.05 24.63 -14.15
C ALA A 287 5.34 24.56 -12.80
N ASN A 288 4.16 23.95 -12.72
CA ASN A 288 3.44 23.76 -11.46
C ASN A 288 4.19 22.82 -10.49
N VAL A 289 4.80 21.75 -11.00
CA VAL A 289 5.64 20.83 -10.20
C VAL A 289 6.91 21.53 -9.70
N ASP A 290 7.54 22.34 -10.54
CA ASP A 290 8.69 23.16 -10.14
C ASP A 290 8.32 24.18 -9.08
N GLN A 291 7.16 24.83 -9.23
CA GLN A 291 6.63 25.76 -8.23
C GLN A 291 6.34 25.07 -6.90
N GLN A 292 5.76 23.87 -6.92
CA GLN A 292 5.52 23.07 -5.72
C GLN A 292 6.83 22.73 -4.99
N THR A 293 7.88 22.39 -5.76
CA THR A 293 9.22 22.12 -5.22
C THR A 293 9.83 23.38 -4.62
N ALA A 294 9.69 24.52 -5.28
CA ALA A 294 10.17 25.82 -4.77
C ALA A 294 9.45 26.21 -3.47
N TRP A 295 8.12 26.04 -3.39
CA TRP A 295 7.38 26.24 -2.15
C TRP A 295 7.89 25.34 -1.04
N ALA A 296 8.11 24.05 -1.31
CA ALA A 296 8.65 23.12 -0.31
C ALA A 296 10.01 23.57 0.24
N GLU A 297 10.91 24.08 -0.62
CA GLU A 297 12.21 24.61 -0.21
C GLU A 297 12.09 25.90 0.63
N ILE A 298 11.23 26.83 0.22
CA ILE A 298 10.96 28.08 0.96
C ILE A 298 10.40 27.77 2.34
N HIS A 299 9.42 26.87 2.42
CA HIS A 299 8.81 26.45 3.66
C HIS A 299 9.78 25.69 4.57
N ARG A 300 10.60 24.80 4.00
CA ARG A 300 11.68 24.11 4.73
C ARG A 300 12.69 25.10 5.33
N ALA A 301 13.02 26.17 4.61
CA ALA A 301 13.95 27.20 5.10
C ALA A 301 13.40 28.02 6.29
N ARG A 302 12.08 27.94 6.56
CA ARG A 302 11.42 28.61 7.68
C ARG A 302 11.19 27.69 8.89
N LEU A 303 11.59 26.42 8.84
CA LEU A 303 11.50 25.51 9.99
C LEU A 303 12.24 26.08 11.21
N GLY A 304 11.68 25.87 12.40
CA GLY A 304 12.23 26.37 13.66
C GLY A 304 12.08 27.87 13.88
N THR A 305 11.43 28.62 12.96
CA THR A 305 11.06 30.01 13.21
C THR A 305 10.09 30.08 14.39
N PRO A 306 10.34 30.90 15.42
CA PRO A 306 9.39 31.10 16.51
C PRO A 306 8.04 31.60 15.98
N VAL A 307 6.98 30.85 16.27
CA VAL A 307 5.59 31.20 15.94
C VAL A 307 4.72 31.10 17.20
N PRO A 308 3.62 31.87 17.26
CA PRO A 308 2.63 31.68 18.32
C PRO A 308 1.80 30.43 18.04
N ASP A 309 1.27 29.81 19.08
CA ASP A 309 0.39 28.64 18.97
C ASP A 309 -1.03 29.10 18.65
N LEU A 310 -1.74 28.39 17.77
CA LEU A 310 -3.13 28.67 17.45
C LEU A 310 -4.04 28.05 18.52
N ARG A 311 -4.89 28.86 19.16
CA ARG A 311 -5.81 28.43 20.21
C ARG A 311 -7.24 28.26 19.70
N SER A 312 -7.73 29.18 18.88
CA SER A 312 -9.07 29.05 18.30
C SER A 312 -9.22 29.73 16.94
N ILE A 313 -10.14 29.19 16.12
CA ILE A 313 -10.60 29.79 14.87
C ILE A 313 -12.11 29.99 14.95
N ARG A 314 -12.60 31.22 14.80
CA ARG A 314 -14.02 31.54 14.84
C ARG A 314 -14.44 32.38 13.65
N GLY A 315 -15.65 32.22 13.15
CA GLY A 315 -16.20 33.11 12.12
C GLY A 315 -17.02 32.44 11.03
N ASP A 316 -17.11 33.12 9.89
CA ASP A 316 -17.98 32.76 8.78
C ASP A 316 -17.17 32.33 7.54
N VAL A 317 -17.61 31.24 6.92
CA VAL A 317 -17.05 30.69 5.68
C VAL A 317 -18.15 30.63 4.64
N ASN A 318 -18.06 31.50 3.63
CA ASN A 318 -18.99 31.50 2.51
C ASN A 318 -18.43 30.67 1.35
N VAL A 319 -19.11 29.56 1.05
CA VAL A 319 -18.74 28.64 -0.03
C VAL A 319 -19.65 28.85 -1.24
N GLU A 320 -19.05 29.26 -2.35
CA GLU A 320 -19.67 29.31 -3.67
C GLU A 320 -19.02 28.24 -4.57
N PRO A 321 -19.59 27.02 -4.64
CA PRO A 321 -18.95 25.86 -5.26
C PRO A 321 -18.46 26.11 -6.69
N GLY A 322 -17.17 25.85 -6.94
CA GLY A 322 -16.53 26.04 -8.25
C GLY A 322 -16.36 27.51 -8.68
N ARG A 323 -16.51 28.47 -7.76
CA ARG A 323 -16.40 29.90 -8.07
C ARG A 323 -15.54 30.68 -7.09
N LYS A 324 -15.86 30.67 -5.81
CA LYS A 324 -15.23 31.55 -4.83
C LYS A 324 -15.42 31.04 -3.40
N LEU A 325 -14.36 31.13 -2.61
CA LEU A 325 -14.36 30.92 -1.16
C LEU A 325 -14.10 32.28 -0.50
N THR A 326 -14.89 32.63 0.50
CA THR A 326 -14.70 33.85 1.30
C THR A 326 -14.64 33.50 2.78
N LEU A 327 -13.65 34.04 3.48
CA LEU A 327 -13.35 33.82 4.88
C LEU A 327 -13.44 35.15 5.63
N ASP A 328 -14.16 35.16 6.74
CA ASP A 328 -14.15 36.22 7.76
C ASP A 328 -13.92 35.56 9.12
N LEU A 329 -12.67 35.60 9.59
CA LEU A 329 -12.18 34.76 10.68
C LEU A 329 -11.53 35.59 11.77
N ASP A 330 -11.78 35.22 13.03
CA ASP A 330 -10.99 35.61 14.18
C ASP A 330 -10.11 34.42 14.61
N LEU A 331 -8.80 34.65 14.64
CA LEU A 331 -7.78 33.69 15.09
C LEU A 331 -7.26 34.12 16.45
N GLU A 332 -7.44 33.28 17.47
CA GLU A 332 -6.86 33.51 18.78
C GLU A 332 -5.50 32.80 18.87
N LEU A 333 -4.45 33.57 19.12
CA LEU A 333 -3.07 33.12 19.20
C LEU A 333 -2.59 33.15 20.65
N ALA A 334 -1.81 32.16 21.05
CA ALA A 334 -1.15 32.08 22.36
C ALA A 334 0.37 32.26 22.21
N GLY A 335 0.96 33.03 23.12
CA GLY A 335 2.40 33.24 23.16
C GLY A 335 3.17 32.02 23.68
N THR A 336 4.38 31.87 23.18
CA THR A 336 5.29 30.75 23.51
C THR A 336 6.53 31.27 24.24
N GLU A 337 7.34 30.36 24.79
CA GLU A 337 8.62 30.70 25.47
C GLU A 337 9.57 31.50 24.55
N ALA A 338 9.49 31.26 23.25
CA ALA A 338 10.32 31.95 22.25
C ALA A 338 9.89 33.40 21.99
N ARG A 339 8.77 33.85 22.60
CA ARG A 339 8.22 35.21 22.50
C ARG A 339 8.14 35.73 21.06
N PRO A 340 7.38 35.07 20.16
CA PRO A 340 7.28 35.44 18.76
C PRO A 340 6.82 36.89 18.59
N ALA A 341 7.56 37.66 17.80
CA ALA A 341 7.21 39.04 17.39
C ALA A 341 6.43 39.08 16.07
N THR A 342 6.36 37.95 15.37
CA THR A 342 5.69 37.78 14.08
C THR A 342 4.81 36.53 14.17
N ALA A 343 3.60 36.61 13.63
CA ALA A 343 2.78 35.43 13.40
C ALA A 343 2.98 34.97 11.95
N LEU A 344 3.50 33.76 11.78
CA LEU A 344 3.74 33.13 10.48
C LEU A 344 2.72 31.99 10.31
N PHE A 345 1.99 32.02 9.19
CA PHE A 345 1.04 30.98 8.82
C PHE A 345 1.36 30.41 7.44
N ALA A 346 1.18 29.11 7.28
CA ALA A 346 0.93 28.50 5.98
C ALA A 346 -0.52 28.79 5.58
N PHE A 347 -0.72 29.47 4.45
CA PHE A 347 -2.03 29.81 3.93
C PHE A 347 -2.02 29.81 2.40
N ASN A 348 -2.99 29.16 1.78
CA ASN A 348 -2.96 28.86 0.35
C ASN A 348 -2.77 30.14 -0.51
N PRO A 349 -1.81 30.17 -1.45
CA PRO A 349 -1.51 31.35 -2.28
C PRO A 349 -2.63 31.72 -3.28
N GLY A 350 -3.62 30.84 -3.49
CA GLY A 350 -4.83 31.15 -4.25
C GLY A 350 -5.84 32.01 -3.50
N MET A 351 -5.65 32.20 -2.19
CA MET A 351 -6.49 33.06 -1.35
C MET A 351 -5.90 34.46 -1.26
N ASN A 352 -6.65 35.48 -1.70
CA ASN A 352 -6.24 36.87 -1.58
C ASN A 352 -6.65 37.42 -0.21
N VAL A 353 -5.66 37.75 0.63
CA VAL A 353 -5.88 38.39 1.94
C VAL A 353 -6.20 39.87 1.73
N THR A 354 -7.41 40.28 2.12
CA THR A 354 -7.93 41.63 1.91
C THR A 354 -7.78 42.54 3.14
N GLU A 355 -7.90 41.97 4.33
CA GLU A 355 -7.83 42.71 5.59
C GLU A 355 -7.21 41.84 6.68
N ILE A 356 -6.26 42.39 7.42
CA ILE A 356 -5.74 41.83 8.66
C ILE A 356 -5.71 42.94 9.72
N GLY A 357 -6.23 42.63 10.90
CA GLY A 357 -6.29 43.59 11.99
C GLY A 357 -6.44 42.96 13.36
N SER A 358 -6.49 43.82 14.37
CA SER A 358 -6.88 43.46 15.73
C SER A 358 -7.53 44.65 16.40
N SER A 359 -8.65 44.46 17.10
CA SER A 359 -9.38 45.53 17.80
C SER A 359 -9.66 46.77 16.93
N GLY A 360 -9.97 46.56 15.64
CA GLY A 360 -10.24 47.63 14.67
C GLY A 360 -9.01 48.37 14.13
N ARG A 361 -7.78 47.94 14.47
CA ARG A 361 -6.53 48.47 13.94
C ARG A 361 -5.95 47.53 12.90
N ALA A 362 -5.66 48.04 11.70
CA ALA A 362 -4.98 47.29 10.65
C ALA A 362 -3.53 46.94 11.03
N LEU A 363 -3.09 45.75 10.67
CA LEU A 363 -1.72 45.26 10.85
C LEU A 363 -1.02 45.12 9.49
N SER A 364 0.30 45.28 9.48
CA SER A 364 1.11 45.01 8.30
C SER A 364 1.31 43.51 8.12
N PHE A 365 1.10 43.02 6.91
CA PHE A 365 1.31 41.62 6.55
C PHE A 365 1.90 41.48 5.14
N THR A 366 2.47 40.32 4.87
CA THR A 366 2.84 39.85 3.53
C THR A 366 2.30 38.45 3.30
N HIS A 367 1.77 38.18 2.11
CA HIS A 367 1.31 36.85 1.73
C HIS A 367 1.94 36.46 0.40
N GLU A 368 3.03 35.69 0.47
CA GLU A 368 3.83 35.28 -0.68
C GLU A 368 4.21 33.80 -0.52
N ASP A 369 4.24 33.06 -1.62
CA ASP A 369 4.67 31.66 -1.66
C ASP A 369 3.95 30.71 -0.68
N GLY A 370 2.74 31.08 -0.26
CA GLY A 370 1.95 30.31 0.71
C GLY A 370 2.30 30.58 2.17
N LEU A 371 3.14 31.58 2.44
CA LEU A 371 3.47 32.08 3.77
C LEU A 371 2.78 33.43 4.00
N LEU A 372 1.94 33.50 5.03
CA LEU A 372 1.31 34.71 5.54
C LEU A 372 2.07 35.16 6.79
N GLU A 373 2.83 36.25 6.68
CA GLU A 373 3.62 36.85 7.76
C GLU A 373 2.94 38.12 8.28
N ILE A 374 2.73 38.21 9.58
CA ILE A 374 2.02 39.33 10.22
C ILE A 374 2.87 39.87 11.35
N GLN A 375 3.17 41.17 11.31
CA GLN A 375 3.92 41.81 12.38
C GLN A 375 3.02 42.06 13.59
N LEU A 376 3.35 41.45 14.73
CA LEU A 376 2.61 41.65 15.97
C LEU A 376 2.99 43.01 16.60
N PRO A 377 2.04 43.71 17.26
CA PRO A 377 2.32 44.97 17.93
C PRO A 377 3.36 44.86 19.07
N ALA A 378 3.43 43.69 19.71
CA ALA A 378 4.40 43.34 20.73
C ALA A 378 4.71 41.83 20.66
N PRO A 379 5.91 41.39 21.07
CA PRO A 379 6.21 39.96 21.21
C PRO A 379 5.28 39.27 22.21
N LEU A 380 4.74 38.12 21.84
CA LEU A 380 3.76 37.35 22.64
C LEU A 380 4.46 36.36 23.56
N GLY A 381 4.49 36.60 24.87
CA GLY A 381 5.07 35.70 25.86
C GLY A 381 4.15 34.58 26.34
N PRO A 382 4.68 33.59 27.11
CA PRO A 382 3.88 32.50 27.67
C PRO A 382 2.67 33.01 28.45
N GLY A 383 1.49 32.48 28.14
CA GLY A 383 0.23 32.85 28.79
C GLY A 383 -0.41 34.16 28.28
N GLU A 384 0.26 34.92 27.42
CA GLU A 384 -0.34 36.06 26.71
C GLU A 384 -1.13 35.56 25.49
N THR A 385 -2.26 36.21 25.18
CA THR A 385 -3.08 35.88 24.01
C THR A 385 -3.30 37.11 23.12
N PHE A 386 -3.53 36.86 21.84
CA PHE A 386 -3.77 37.89 20.84
C PHE A 386 -4.83 37.43 19.83
N VAL A 387 -5.87 38.24 19.62
CA VAL A 387 -6.91 37.95 18.63
C VAL A 387 -6.63 38.73 17.34
N LEU A 388 -6.59 38.00 16.24
CA LEU A 388 -6.32 38.48 14.89
C LEU A 388 -7.57 38.31 14.02
N SER A 389 -8.10 39.40 13.47
CA SER A 389 -9.17 39.35 12.46
C SER A 389 -8.56 39.22 11.06
N LEU A 390 -9.00 38.25 10.28
CA LEU A 390 -8.53 37.91 8.94
C LEU A 390 -9.71 37.84 7.96
N LYS A 391 -9.65 38.64 6.88
CA LYS A 391 -10.56 38.49 5.73
C LYS A 391 -9.82 38.12 4.47
N ALA A 392 -10.22 37.00 3.86
CA ALA A 392 -9.60 36.51 2.64
C ALA A 392 -10.65 35.98 1.66
N GLU A 393 -10.35 36.06 0.37
CA GLU A 393 -11.22 35.52 -0.67
C GLU A 393 -10.44 35.01 -1.88
N GLY A 394 -10.94 33.97 -2.54
CA GLY A 394 -10.27 33.43 -3.73
C GLY A 394 -10.72 32.03 -4.11
N GLU A 395 -9.94 31.41 -4.98
CA GLU A 395 -10.03 29.98 -5.29
C GLU A 395 -8.72 29.35 -4.81
N PRO A 396 -8.76 28.41 -3.84
CA PRO A 396 -7.55 27.75 -3.39
C PRO A 396 -6.79 27.14 -4.57
N ASN A 397 -5.47 27.27 -4.58
CA ASN A 397 -4.61 26.66 -5.59
C ASN A 397 -4.33 25.19 -5.22
N PRO A 398 -4.76 24.20 -6.01
CA PRO A 398 -4.55 22.78 -5.69
C PRO A 398 -3.07 22.39 -5.64
N TRP A 399 -2.19 23.08 -6.38
CA TRP A 399 -0.76 22.76 -6.41
C TRP A 399 -0.05 23.12 -5.11
N PHE A 400 -0.61 24.04 -4.31
CA PHE A 400 -0.15 24.29 -2.94
C PHE A 400 -0.85 23.31 -1.99
N SER A 401 -0.49 22.04 -2.11
CA SER A 401 -0.98 21.00 -1.21
C SER A 401 0.07 19.91 -1.04
N TYR A 402 0.21 19.41 0.19
CA TYR A 402 1.12 18.32 0.54
C TYR A 402 2.52 18.51 -0.07
N ILE A 403 3.04 19.73 -0.02
CA ILE A 403 4.26 20.15 -0.73
C ILE A 403 5.52 19.43 -0.21
N ASP A 404 5.43 18.85 0.99
CA ASP A 404 6.48 18.06 1.65
C ASP A 404 6.36 16.54 1.42
N ALA A 405 5.49 16.09 0.52
CA ALA A 405 5.29 14.68 0.23
C ALA A 405 6.58 13.99 -0.24
N ALA A 406 6.92 12.85 0.37
CA ALA A 406 8.12 12.07 0.03
C ALA A 406 8.12 11.54 -1.42
N LYS A 407 6.95 11.33 -2.02
CA LYS A 407 6.78 10.87 -3.41
C LYS A 407 5.87 11.83 -4.17
N ASN A 408 6.32 12.31 -5.33
CA ASN A 408 5.51 13.10 -6.25
C ASN A 408 5.24 12.29 -7.53
N PRO A 409 3.99 11.87 -7.79
CA PRO A 409 3.66 11.01 -8.94
C PRO A 409 3.98 11.66 -10.30
N TYR A 410 4.07 13.00 -10.38
CA TYR A 410 4.40 13.69 -11.64
C TYR A 410 5.88 13.58 -12.02
N LEU A 411 6.77 13.37 -11.04
CA LEU A 411 8.21 13.21 -11.24
C LEU A 411 8.59 11.75 -11.52
N GLU A 412 7.78 10.81 -11.06
CA GLU A 412 7.98 9.37 -11.25
C GLU A 412 7.72 8.91 -12.69
N LYS A 413 8.26 7.73 -13.04
CA LYS A 413 7.88 7.05 -14.28
C LYS A 413 6.44 6.57 -14.17
N ALA A 414 5.68 6.59 -15.26
CA ALA A 414 4.28 6.12 -15.23
C ALA A 414 4.15 4.64 -14.81
N SER A 415 5.19 3.81 -15.03
CA SER A 415 5.23 2.43 -14.52
C SER A 415 5.32 2.35 -12.99
N GLU A 416 5.90 3.35 -12.33
CA GLU A 416 6.19 3.41 -10.90
C GLU A 416 5.13 4.21 -10.12
N ALA A 417 4.36 5.08 -10.79
CA ALA A 417 3.33 5.94 -10.21
C ALA A 417 1.99 5.23 -9.89
N GLN A 418 2.00 4.02 -9.32
CA GLN A 418 0.74 3.29 -8.99
C GLN A 418 -0.07 3.98 -7.87
N ILE A 419 0.54 4.89 -7.11
CA ILE A 419 -0.12 5.71 -6.09
C ILE A 419 -1.31 6.52 -6.64
N VAL A 420 -1.35 6.80 -7.96
CA VAL A 420 -2.47 7.49 -8.60
C VAL A 420 -3.82 6.77 -8.45
N PHE A 421 -3.81 5.45 -8.16
CA PHE A 421 -5.04 4.69 -7.85
C PHE A 421 -5.72 5.11 -6.54
N LEU A 422 -5.02 5.84 -5.67
CA LEU A 422 -5.55 6.42 -4.45
C LEU A 422 -6.15 7.83 -4.66
N GLY A 423 -6.43 8.20 -5.91
CA GLY A 423 -6.85 9.55 -6.29
C GLY A 423 -5.66 10.53 -6.29
N TYR A 424 -5.77 11.62 -7.03
CA TYR A 424 -4.68 12.60 -7.17
C TYR A 424 -5.13 14.04 -6.95
N ASP A 425 -6.43 14.32 -6.90
CA ASP A 425 -6.95 15.67 -6.69
C ASP A 425 -6.94 16.00 -5.19
N PRO A 426 -6.12 16.95 -4.72
CA PRO A 426 -5.99 17.26 -3.29
C PRO A 426 -7.22 17.95 -2.70
N MET A 427 -8.09 18.48 -3.57
CA MET A 427 -9.42 19.00 -3.26
C MET A 427 -10.36 18.79 -4.44
N ILE A 428 -11.65 18.90 -4.20
CA ILE A 428 -12.67 18.95 -5.26
C ILE A 428 -13.38 20.30 -5.16
N TRP A 429 -13.31 21.10 -6.21
CA TRP A 429 -13.93 22.43 -6.30
C TRP A 429 -14.88 22.50 -7.49
N ASP A 430 -15.93 21.67 -7.49
CA ASP A 430 -16.94 21.61 -8.56
C ASP A 430 -18.26 22.25 -8.11
N LYS A 431 -19.03 22.77 -9.05
CA LYS A 431 -20.37 23.34 -8.81
C LYS A 431 -21.38 22.37 -8.16
N ARG A 432 -21.09 21.07 -8.10
CA ARG A 432 -21.92 20.01 -7.53
C ARG A 432 -21.33 19.41 -6.25
N TYR A 433 -20.05 19.62 -6.00
CA TYR A 433 -19.33 18.95 -4.93
C TYR A 433 -18.15 19.78 -4.47
N VAL A 434 -18.01 19.92 -3.14
CA VAL A 434 -16.89 20.59 -2.49
C VAL A 434 -16.22 19.61 -1.54
N ALA A 435 -14.90 19.43 -1.69
CA ALA A 435 -14.05 18.80 -0.70
C ALA A 435 -12.87 19.73 -0.40
N LEU A 436 -12.91 20.43 0.72
CA LEU A 436 -11.83 21.27 1.22
C LEU A 436 -11.03 20.47 2.25
N MET A 437 -9.99 19.80 1.77
CA MET A 437 -9.09 18.99 2.60
C MET A 437 -8.06 19.89 3.33
N PRO A 438 -7.64 19.56 4.57
CA PRO A 438 -6.74 20.43 5.33
C PRO A 438 -5.38 20.66 4.68
N GLY A 439 -4.84 19.66 4.00
CA GLY A 439 -3.54 19.75 3.32
C GLY A 439 -3.49 20.76 2.18
N VAL A 440 -4.63 21.36 1.79
CA VAL A 440 -4.73 22.46 0.82
C VAL A 440 -4.43 23.82 1.48
N ARG A 441 -4.49 23.90 2.82
CA ARG A 441 -4.35 25.15 3.59
C ARG A 441 -5.34 26.24 3.18
N TRP A 442 -6.57 25.82 2.94
CA TRP A 442 -7.70 26.72 2.74
C TRP A 442 -8.07 27.48 4.01
N LEU A 443 -7.71 26.96 5.19
CA LEU A 443 -7.59 27.72 6.44
C LEU A 443 -6.11 27.95 6.76
N PRO A 444 -5.77 29.11 7.37
CA PRO A 444 -4.41 29.38 7.82
C PRO A 444 -4.03 28.45 8.96
N ALA A 445 -2.79 27.98 8.94
CA ALA A 445 -2.22 27.17 10.01
C ALA A 445 -0.84 27.72 10.38
N THR A 446 -0.54 27.83 11.66
CA THR A 446 0.72 28.37 12.20
C THR A 446 1.94 27.60 11.66
N GLY A 447 3.05 28.31 11.53
CA GLY A 447 4.30 27.76 11.01
C GLY A 447 4.29 27.48 9.50
N PRO A 448 5.41 26.98 8.96
CA PRO A 448 5.50 26.60 7.55
C PRO A 448 4.76 25.28 7.26
N GLU A 449 4.26 25.11 6.04
CA GLU A 449 3.82 23.82 5.46
C GLU A 449 4.97 22.87 5.11
N PHE A 450 5.77 22.48 6.09
CA PHE A 450 6.81 21.46 5.94
C PHE A 450 7.05 20.73 7.28
N ASP A 451 7.24 19.41 7.27
CA ASP A 451 7.57 18.61 8.48
C ASP A 451 6.59 18.82 9.64
N ARG A 452 5.28 18.92 9.33
CA ARG A 452 4.26 19.14 10.35
C ARG A 452 4.14 17.96 11.30
N GLY A 453 4.11 18.25 12.59
CA GLY A 453 4.18 17.25 13.65
C GLY A 453 5.61 16.77 13.95
N GLY A 454 6.62 17.30 13.25
CA GLY A 454 8.01 17.15 13.62
C GLY A 454 8.42 18.10 14.75
N ASP A 455 9.60 17.88 15.32
CA ASP A 455 10.09 18.64 16.49
C ASP A 455 10.22 20.16 16.22
N GLN A 456 10.51 20.55 14.97
CA GLN A 456 10.70 21.96 14.59
C GLN A 456 9.40 22.64 14.12
N ASN A 457 8.31 21.89 13.97
CA ASN A 457 7.02 22.37 13.50
C ASN A 457 5.88 21.50 14.06
N PRO A 458 5.63 21.58 15.38
CA PRO A 458 4.66 20.73 16.06
C PRO A 458 3.22 20.97 15.56
N ILE A 459 2.34 20.02 15.84
CA ILE A 459 0.90 20.17 15.59
C ILE A 459 0.31 21.11 16.66
N ASP A 460 -0.47 22.08 16.20
CA ASP A 460 -1.36 22.88 17.04
C ASP A 460 -2.72 22.20 17.14
N TYR A 461 -3.28 22.19 18.34
CA TYR A 461 -4.64 21.73 18.59
C TYR A 461 -5.48 22.93 19.03
N PHE A 462 -6.52 23.24 18.25
CA PHE A 462 -7.30 24.47 18.42
C PHE A 462 -8.80 24.20 18.48
N GLU A 463 -9.52 25.07 19.18
CA GLU A 463 -10.97 25.10 19.18
C GLU A 463 -11.51 25.75 17.89
N ILE A 464 -12.69 25.34 17.44
CA ILE A 464 -13.35 25.99 16.31
C ILE A 464 -14.78 26.43 16.66
N ASP A 465 -15.20 27.52 16.05
CA ASP A 465 -16.61 27.94 15.97
C ASP A 465 -16.85 28.53 14.58
N LEU A 466 -17.13 27.67 13.61
CA LEU A 466 -17.23 28.05 12.20
C LEU A 466 -18.66 27.88 11.69
N THR A 467 -19.16 28.93 11.03
CA THR A 467 -20.45 28.89 10.31
C THR A 467 -20.20 28.84 8.81
N PHE A 468 -20.63 27.75 8.17
CA PHE A 468 -20.52 27.56 6.73
C PHE A 468 -21.82 27.94 6.04
N GLU A 469 -21.75 28.87 5.11
CA GLU A 469 -22.85 29.20 4.22
C GLU A 469 -22.71 28.40 2.91
N LEU A 470 -23.77 27.67 2.53
CA LEU A 470 -23.81 26.75 1.38
C LEU A 470 -25.07 26.99 0.52
N PRO A 471 -25.12 26.49 -0.74
CA PRO A 471 -26.33 26.56 -1.55
C PRO A 471 -27.49 25.77 -0.94
N ALA A 472 -28.73 26.22 -1.15
CA ALA A 472 -29.91 25.52 -0.67
C ALA A 472 -29.98 24.05 -1.15
N GLY A 473 -30.39 23.15 -0.25
CA GLY A 473 -30.48 21.70 -0.48
C GLY A 473 -29.14 20.96 -0.41
N TRP A 474 -28.05 21.63 -0.01
CA TRP A 474 -26.79 20.97 0.31
C TRP A 474 -26.72 20.63 1.79
N LEU A 475 -26.04 19.53 2.08
CA LEU A 475 -25.58 19.15 3.41
C LEU A 475 -24.06 19.22 3.43
N ALA A 476 -23.48 19.31 4.63
CA ALA A 476 -22.05 19.23 4.82
C ALA A 476 -21.69 18.22 5.90
N ALA A 477 -20.54 17.57 5.75
CA ALA A 477 -19.79 16.97 6.82
C ALA A 477 -18.65 17.93 7.20
N GLY A 478 -18.46 18.09 8.50
CA GLY A 478 -17.39 18.87 9.10
C GLY A 478 -17.01 18.23 10.44
N PRO A 479 -16.02 18.80 11.15
CA PRO A 479 -15.55 18.22 12.41
C PRO A 479 -16.60 18.39 13.52
N GLY A 480 -17.22 17.29 13.90
CA GLY A 480 -18.20 17.21 14.98
C GLY A 480 -19.64 17.32 14.51
N ARG A 481 -20.52 17.72 15.43
CA ARG A 481 -21.97 17.76 15.17
C ARG A 481 -22.34 18.93 14.28
N ARG A 482 -23.11 18.65 13.23
CA ARG A 482 -23.71 19.67 12.37
C ARG A 482 -24.90 20.35 13.06
N GLU A 483 -24.80 21.64 13.32
CA GLU A 483 -25.89 22.47 13.85
C GLU A 483 -26.54 23.29 12.72
N ASP A 484 -27.86 23.29 12.63
CA ASP A 484 -28.59 24.17 11.71
C ASP A 484 -28.58 25.61 12.25
N ALA A 485 -27.92 26.52 11.52
CA ALA A 485 -27.82 27.94 11.86
C ALA A 485 -28.79 28.81 11.05
N GLY A 486 -29.79 28.20 10.40
CA GLY A 486 -30.79 28.85 9.57
C GLY A 486 -30.30 29.10 8.14
N GLY A 487 -30.95 30.03 7.44
CA GLY A 487 -30.59 30.37 6.06
C GLY A 487 -31.52 31.44 5.49
N GLU A 488 -30.99 32.26 4.57
CA GLU A 488 -31.76 33.28 3.86
C GLU A 488 -31.78 32.99 2.35
N GLY A 489 -32.96 33.14 1.73
CA GLY A 489 -33.12 33.02 0.29
C GLY A 489 -32.75 31.63 -0.27
N GLN A 490 -31.68 31.55 -1.05
CA GLN A 490 -31.20 30.33 -1.71
C GLN A 490 -29.95 29.74 -1.04
N ARG A 491 -29.75 30.06 0.25
CA ARG A 491 -28.57 29.71 1.04
C ARG A 491 -28.99 29.04 2.35
N VAL A 492 -28.17 28.14 2.85
CA VAL A 492 -28.31 27.47 4.16
C VAL A 492 -27.01 27.63 4.94
N LYS A 493 -27.10 27.67 6.27
CA LYS A 493 -25.97 27.85 7.18
C LYS A 493 -25.87 26.67 8.14
N TYR A 494 -24.67 26.11 8.26
CA TYR A 494 -24.37 25.08 9.24
C TYR A 494 -23.22 25.52 10.14
N ARG A 495 -23.39 25.37 11.45
CA ARG A 495 -22.36 25.70 12.45
C ARG A 495 -21.71 24.41 12.96
N TYR A 496 -20.38 24.46 13.14
CA TYR A 496 -19.58 23.39 13.75
C TYR A 496 -18.75 23.99 14.88
N ALA A 497 -18.97 23.48 16.10
CA ALA A 497 -18.29 23.86 17.32
C ALA A 497 -18.12 22.64 18.24
N PRO A 498 -17.25 21.67 17.89
CA PRO A 498 -17.01 20.51 18.74
C PRO A 498 -16.38 20.93 20.06
N SER A 499 -16.67 20.16 21.11
CA SER A 499 -16.18 20.42 22.47
C SER A 499 -14.69 20.15 22.67
N ALA A 500 -14.09 19.31 21.83
CA ALA A 500 -12.69 18.94 21.89
C ALA A 500 -11.87 19.69 20.81
N PRO A 501 -10.60 20.01 21.11
CA PRO A 501 -9.74 20.69 20.15
C PRO A 501 -9.41 19.77 18.97
N LEU A 502 -9.03 20.38 17.85
CA LEU A 502 -8.78 19.72 16.57
C LEU A 502 -7.40 20.12 16.04
N PRO A 503 -6.68 19.21 15.38
CA PRO A 503 -5.43 19.56 14.69
C PRO A 503 -5.66 20.16 13.30
N GLU A 504 -6.84 19.91 12.72
CA GLU A 504 -7.17 20.29 11.35
C GLU A 504 -8.68 20.30 11.08
N VAL A 505 -9.10 20.97 10.01
CA VAL A 505 -10.52 21.11 9.63
C VAL A 505 -10.72 20.73 8.17
N CYS A 506 -11.59 19.74 7.95
CA CYS A 506 -12.05 19.31 6.64
C CYS A 506 -13.53 19.67 6.45
N LEU A 507 -13.90 20.09 5.25
CA LEU A 507 -15.29 20.34 4.87
C LEU A 507 -15.62 19.56 3.60
N ILE A 508 -16.64 18.69 3.69
CA ILE A 508 -17.21 17.98 2.55
C ILE A 508 -18.65 18.42 2.37
N ALA A 509 -19.01 18.96 1.22
CA ALA A 509 -20.36 19.48 0.97
C ALA A 509 -20.89 19.10 -0.40
N SER A 510 -22.14 18.63 -0.45
CA SER A 510 -22.87 18.32 -1.68
C SER A 510 -24.37 18.16 -1.39
N ARG A 511 -25.12 17.74 -2.41
CA ARG A 511 -26.50 17.26 -2.25
C ARG A 511 -26.47 15.80 -1.80
N PHE A 512 -26.45 15.60 -0.49
CA PHE A 512 -26.50 14.29 0.14
C PHE A 512 -27.89 13.96 0.68
N ASP A 513 -28.19 12.67 0.76
CA ASP A 513 -29.18 12.15 1.71
C ASP A 513 -28.46 11.84 3.03
N SER A 514 -29.10 12.20 4.15
CA SER A 514 -28.56 11.94 5.50
C SER A 514 -29.32 10.81 6.18
N LEU A 515 -28.58 9.91 6.84
CA LEU A 515 -29.08 8.93 7.80
C LEU A 515 -28.36 9.16 9.12
N SER A 516 -29.09 9.47 10.18
CA SER A 516 -28.50 9.79 11.49
C SER A 516 -29.19 9.05 12.64
N THR A 517 -28.42 8.65 13.64
CA THR A 517 -28.92 8.08 14.90
C THR A 517 -28.03 8.48 16.08
N GLU A 518 -28.56 8.47 17.29
CA GLU A 518 -27.78 8.62 18.52
C GLU A 518 -27.35 7.24 19.05
N ILE A 519 -26.09 7.07 19.41
CA ILE A 519 -25.51 5.84 19.97
C ILE A 519 -24.62 6.23 21.15
N ALA A 520 -24.95 5.79 22.37
CA ALA A 520 -24.18 6.08 23.59
C ALA A 520 -23.79 7.57 23.78
N GLY A 521 -24.67 8.50 23.39
CA GLY A 521 -24.41 9.96 23.50
C GLY A 521 -23.63 10.57 22.33
N VAL A 522 -23.33 9.80 21.29
CA VAL A 522 -22.67 10.24 20.06
C VAL A 522 -23.66 10.20 18.89
N THR A 523 -23.81 11.30 18.16
CA THR A 523 -24.57 11.31 16.90
C THR A 523 -23.74 10.63 15.80
N VAL A 524 -24.21 9.50 15.28
CA VAL A 524 -23.61 8.84 14.11
C VAL A 524 -24.42 9.21 12.86
N GLU A 525 -23.78 9.87 11.90
CA GLU A 525 -24.39 10.31 10.64
C GLU A 525 -23.71 9.66 9.42
N ILE A 526 -24.50 9.27 8.43
CA ILE A 526 -24.02 8.79 7.12
C ILE A 526 -24.58 9.73 6.05
N LEU A 527 -23.70 10.33 5.25
CA LEU A 527 -24.04 11.19 4.12
C LEU A 527 -23.69 10.48 2.81
N LEU A 528 -24.70 10.10 2.03
CA LEU A 528 -24.54 9.41 0.75
C LEU A 528 -25.14 10.20 -0.40
N TYR A 529 -24.59 10.02 -1.59
CA TYR A 529 -25.24 10.45 -2.81
C TYR A 529 -26.61 9.77 -2.94
N PRO A 530 -27.71 10.48 -3.30
CA PRO A 530 -29.06 9.90 -3.30
C PRO A 530 -29.22 8.60 -4.13
N GLY A 531 -28.35 8.38 -5.12
CA GLY A 531 -28.34 7.17 -5.95
C GLY A 531 -27.63 5.94 -5.33
N HIS A 532 -26.95 6.07 -4.20
CA HIS A 532 -26.05 5.04 -3.65
C HIS A 532 -26.52 4.40 -2.34
N LYS A 533 -27.84 4.35 -2.11
CA LYS A 533 -28.44 3.81 -0.88
C LYS A 533 -28.65 2.29 -0.87
N LYS A 534 -28.33 1.61 -1.97
CA LYS A 534 -28.55 0.17 -2.14
C LYS A 534 -27.98 -0.66 -0.98
N ASN A 535 -26.77 -0.34 -0.51
CA ASN A 535 -26.13 -1.11 0.55
C ASN A 535 -26.68 -0.76 1.93
N ILE A 536 -27.24 0.43 2.13
CA ILE A 536 -28.03 0.74 3.33
C ILE A 536 -29.26 -0.17 3.40
N GLU A 537 -29.96 -0.36 2.28
CA GLU A 537 -31.13 -1.26 2.22
C GLU A 537 -30.74 -2.72 2.48
N PHE A 538 -29.58 -3.16 1.99
CA PHE A 538 -29.07 -4.52 2.21
C PHE A 538 -28.80 -4.84 3.70
N PHE A 539 -28.31 -3.86 4.46
CA PHE A 539 -27.97 -4.01 5.89
C PHE A 539 -29.09 -3.59 6.85
N ALA A 540 -30.27 -3.23 6.34
CA ALA A 540 -31.37 -2.71 7.17
C ALA A 540 -31.83 -3.69 8.25
N ASP A 541 -31.78 -5.01 7.98
CA ASP A 541 -32.10 -6.08 8.94
C ASP A 541 -31.01 -6.30 10.02
N SER A 542 -29.80 -5.78 9.79
CA SER A 542 -28.68 -5.78 10.75
C SER A 542 -28.52 -4.48 11.52
N ALA A 543 -29.34 -3.46 11.26
CA ALA A 543 -29.14 -2.13 11.80
C ALA A 543 -29.10 -2.11 13.34
N GLU A 544 -29.99 -2.85 14.01
CA GLU A 544 -30.02 -2.93 15.48
C GLU A 544 -28.82 -3.69 16.06
N GLU A 545 -28.38 -4.77 15.41
CA GLU A 545 -27.17 -5.51 15.78
C GLU A 545 -25.91 -4.61 15.67
N ILE A 546 -25.79 -3.85 14.57
CA ILE A 546 -24.69 -2.89 14.37
C ILE A 546 -24.73 -1.79 15.44
N LYS A 547 -25.91 -1.22 15.73
CA LYS A 547 -26.07 -0.21 16.78
C LYS A 547 -25.69 -0.74 18.16
N GLN A 548 -26.10 -1.98 18.50
CA GLN A 548 -25.77 -2.58 19.78
C GLN A 548 -24.25 -2.78 19.91
N THR A 549 -23.58 -3.34 18.89
CA THR A 549 -22.13 -3.50 18.91
C THR A 549 -21.39 -2.17 19.05
N LEU A 550 -21.82 -1.11 18.35
CA LEU A 550 -21.24 0.23 18.52
C LEU A 550 -21.52 0.80 19.92
N THR A 551 -22.71 0.54 20.49
CA THR A 551 -23.04 0.94 21.87
C THR A 551 -22.11 0.26 22.86
N ASP A 552 -21.86 -1.04 22.70
CA ASP A 552 -20.98 -1.82 23.56
C ASP A 552 -19.55 -1.27 23.50
N HIS A 553 -18.99 -1.07 22.31
CA HIS A 553 -17.64 -0.49 22.15
C HIS A 553 -17.51 0.91 22.74
N LEU A 554 -18.47 1.81 22.49
CA LEU A 554 -18.45 3.16 23.05
C LEU A 554 -18.58 3.16 24.58
N THR A 555 -19.41 2.26 25.12
CA THR A 555 -19.62 2.13 26.57
C THR A 555 -18.38 1.54 27.25
N GLU A 556 -17.78 0.50 26.68
CA GLU A 556 -16.53 -0.10 27.20
C GLU A 556 -15.38 0.92 27.18
N ALA A 557 -15.25 1.72 26.12
CA ALA A 557 -14.27 2.80 26.06
C ALA A 557 -14.53 3.86 27.14
N ALA A 558 -15.78 4.27 27.33
CA ALA A 558 -16.19 5.21 28.38
C ALA A 558 -15.91 4.67 29.80
N GLU A 559 -16.18 3.38 30.06
CA GLU A 559 -15.86 2.72 31.34
C GLU A 559 -14.36 2.69 31.64
N ALA A 560 -13.52 2.73 30.61
CA ALA A 560 -12.07 2.88 30.73
C ALA A 560 -11.60 4.35 30.84
N GLY A 561 -12.52 5.33 30.81
CA GLY A 561 -12.22 6.77 30.84
C GLY A 561 -11.92 7.38 29.47
N LEU A 562 -12.11 6.61 28.39
CA LEU A 562 -11.78 6.98 27.03
C LEU A 562 -13.05 7.33 26.22
N ASP A 563 -13.86 8.27 26.70
CA ASP A 563 -15.06 8.73 26.00
C ASP A 563 -14.77 9.31 24.61
N TYR A 564 -15.72 9.21 23.68
CA TYR A 564 -15.58 9.80 22.35
C TYR A 564 -15.62 11.34 22.42
N PRO A 565 -14.61 12.07 21.91
CA PRO A 565 -14.43 13.49 22.28
C PRO A 565 -15.25 14.50 21.47
N TYR A 566 -15.84 14.13 20.33
CA TYR A 566 -16.41 15.10 19.37
C TYR A 566 -17.93 15.20 19.33
N GLY A 567 -18.65 14.36 20.09
CA GLY A 567 -20.11 14.34 20.16
C GLY A 567 -20.84 13.85 18.90
N ALA A 568 -20.18 13.82 17.74
CA ALA A 568 -20.70 13.21 16.52
C ALA A 568 -19.59 12.63 15.65
N LEU A 569 -19.91 11.57 14.91
CA LEU A 569 -19.06 10.95 13.90
C LEU A 569 -19.83 10.87 12.57
N THR A 570 -19.26 11.46 11.51
CA THR A 570 -19.91 11.48 10.19
C THR A 570 -19.15 10.63 9.18
N MET A 571 -19.79 9.61 8.61
CA MET A 571 -19.29 8.91 7.43
C MET A 571 -19.83 9.59 6.17
N VAL A 572 -18.96 10.12 5.32
CA VAL A 572 -19.35 10.91 4.14
C VAL A 572 -18.78 10.31 2.86
N GLU A 573 -19.63 10.21 1.84
CA GLU A 573 -19.23 9.74 0.53
C GLU A 573 -18.41 10.77 -0.25
N VAL A 574 -17.27 10.33 -0.80
CA VAL A 574 -16.35 11.13 -1.62
C VAL A 574 -16.13 10.59 -3.04
N PRO A 575 -15.86 11.47 -4.03
CA PRO A 575 -15.54 11.07 -5.39
C PRO A 575 -14.26 10.22 -5.49
N ILE A 576 -14.19 9.31 -6.47
CA ILE A 576 -12.96 8.53 -6.75
C ILE A 576 -11.70 9.40 -6.91
N PRO A 577 -11.69 10.53 -7.66
CA PRO A 577 -10.45 11.26 -7.92
C PRO A 577 -9.87 11.98 -6.70
N LEU A 578 -10.63 12.16 -5.61
CA LEU A 578 -10.13 12.80 -4.39
C LEU A 578 -8.92 12.02 -3.84
N ARG A 579 -7.81 12.71 -3.64
CA ARG A 579 -6.58 12.16 -3.09
C ARG A 579 -6.81 11.65 -1.66
N GLY A 580 -6.51 10.37 -1.43
CA GLY A 580 -6.69 9.70 -0.14
C GLY A 580 -5.43 9.58 0.71
N TYR A 581 -4.37 10.30 0.36
CA TYR A 581 -3.08 10.25 1.06
C TYR A 581 -2.47 11.64 1.24
N GLY A 582 -1.70 11.82 2.31
CA GLY A 582 -1.19 13.09 2.79
C GLY A 582 0.18 13.45 2.25
N GLY A 583 0.84 14.38 2.97
CA GLY A 583 2.21 14.83 2.76
C GLY A 583 3.19 14.16 3.73
N GLY A 584 4.35 14.78 3.89
CA GLY A 584 5.44 14.27 4.73
C GLY A 584 6.00 12.92 4.30
N TRP A 585 6.73 12.27 5.21
CA TRP A 585 7.43 11.00 4.97
C TRP A 585 6.48 9.79 4.93
N ARG A 586 5.46 9.76 5.80
CA ARG A 586 4.48 8.66 5.88
C ARG A 586 3.48 8.72 4.73
N MET A 587 3.16 9.93 4.24
CA MET A 587 2.10 10.18 3.25
C MET A 587 0.81 9.46 3.64
N ASP A 588 0.43 9.66 4.90
CA ASP A 588 -0.60 8.88 5.59
C ASP A 588 -2.01 9.09 5.02
N THR A 589 -2.98 8.24 5.38
CA THR A 589 -4.35 8.36 4.85
C THR A 589 -4.99 9.67 5.25
N THR A 590 -5.61 10.35 4.27
CA THR A 590 -6.44 11.56 4.46
C THR A 590 -7.94 11.24 4.40
N LEU A 591 -8.30 9.97 4.19
CA LEU A 591 -9.70 9.51 4.25
C LEU A 591 -10.22 9.38 5.68
N THR A 592 -9.34 9.59 6.65
CA THR A 592 -9.68 9.81 8.04
C THR A 592 -9.48 11.30 8.34
N GLN A 593 -10.49 11.94 8.92
CA GLN A 593 -10.44 13.34 9.34
C GLN A 593 -11.05 13.46 10.74
N PRO A 594 -10.77 14.54 11.50
CA PRO A 594 -11.36 14.71 12.82
C PRO A 594 -12.88 14.61 12.77
N ALA A 595 -13.45 13.68 13.55
CA ALA A 595 -14.88 13.36 13.59
C ALA A 595 -15.51 12.90 12.25
N MET A 596 -14.71 12.50 11.25
CA MET A 596 -15.23 12.05 9.96
C MET A 596 -14.50 10.85 9.37
N ILE A 597 -15.25 10.03 8.64
CA ILE A 597 -14.75 8.93 7.80
C ILE A 597 -15.15 9.22 6.36
N LEU A 598 -14.18 9.35 5.46
CA LEU A 598 -14.44 9.61 4.04
C LEU A 598 -14.44 8.29 3.27
N THR A 599 -15.60 7.89 2.74
CA THR A 599 -15.77 6.65 1.98
C THR A 599 -15.82 6.94 0.49
N ARG A 600 -15.02 6.24 -0.32
CA ARG A 600 -15.05 6.45 -1.77
C ARG A 600 -16.32 5.88 -2.38
N GLU A 601 -16.89 6.56 -3.38
CA GLU A 601 -18.10 6.09 -4.07
C GLU A 601 -17.95 4.68 -4.69
N ASN A 602 -16.74 4.29 -5.09
CA ASN A 602 -16.45 2.96 -5.64
C ASN A 602 -16.12 1.90 -4.57
N THR A 603 -16.41 2.16 -3.29
CA THR A 603 -16.21 1.24 -2.16
C THR A 603 -17.55 0.82 -1.55
N PHE A 604 -17.81 1.11 -0.26
CA PHE A 604 -19.05 0.75 0.43
C PHE A 604 -20.31 1.17 -0.35
N PRO A 605 -20.43 2.39 -0.92
CA PRO A 605 -21.68 2.82 -1.57
C PRO A 605 -22.07 1.98 -2.79
N THR A 606 -21.10 1.40 -3.50
CA THR A 606 -21.34 0.65 -4.75
C THR A 606 -20.77 -0.77 -4.77
N ALA A 607 -20.35 -1.33 -3.63
CA ALA A 607 -19.93 -2.74 -3.50
C ALA A 607 -21.11 -3.72 -3.71
N TRP A 608 -20.84 -4.96 -4.11
CA TRP A 608 -21.88 -5.96 -4.40
C TRP A 608 -22.09 -6.95 -3.25
N PHE A 609 -22.84 -6.54 -2.22
CA PHE A 609 -23.14 -7.39 -1.06
C PHE A 609 -24.22 -8.45 -1.31
N GLU A 610 -25.17 -8.23 -2.23
CA GLU A 610 -26.24 -9.20 -2.55
C GLU A 610 -25.72 -10.58 -2.96
N GLY A 611 -24.51 -10.64 -3.53
CA GLY A 611 -23.86 -11.90 -3.88
C GLY A 611 -23.58 -12.78 -2.65
N TRP A 612 -23.34 -12.17 -1.49
CA TRP A 612 -22.94 -12.87 -0.26
C TRP A 612 -23.98 -13.90 0.20
N GLU A 613 -25.27 -13.57 0.16
CA GLU A 613 -26.36 -14.46 0.55
C GLU A 613 -26.36 -15.76 -0.27
N ARG A 614 -25.99 -15.66 -1.55
CA ARG A 614 -25.90 -16.82 -2.45
C ARG A 614 -24.79 -17.79 -2.05
N TRP A 615 -23.67 -17.28 -1.55
CA TRP A 615 -22.47 -18.06 -1.20
C TRP A 615 -22.47 -18.54 0.26
N ASN A 616 -23.26 -17.92 1.14
CA ASN A 616 -23.38 -18.26 2.57
C ASN A 616 -24.73 -18.89 2.92
N ARG A 617 -25.12 -19.93 2.18
CA ARG A 617 -26.30 -20.76 2.54
C ARG A 617 -26.04 -21.42 3.90
N GLY A 618 -26.90 -21.15 4.88
CA GLY A 618 -26.72 -21.57 6.29
C GLY A 618 -26.29 -20.46 7.24
N ALA A 619 -26.25 -19.18 6.80
CA ALA A 619 -26.07 -18.05 7.70
C ALA A 619 -27.20 -17.92 8.73
N GLU A 620 -28.40 -18.37 8.41
CA GLU A 620 -29.54 -18.46 9.33
C GLU A 620 -29.28 -19.44 10.49
N ASP A 621 -28.53 -20.51 10.22
CA ASP A 621 -28.21 -21.56 11.20
C ASP A 621 -27.03 -21.19 12.12
N ARG A 622 -26.37 -20.04 11.88
CA ARG A 622 -25.28 -19.55 12.72
C ARG A 622 -25.80 -18.92 14.00
N GLU A 623 -24.99 -18.96 15.04
CA GLU A 623 -25.29 -18.26 16.29
C GLU A 623 -25.46 -16.74 16.03
N GLY A 624 -26.59 -16.16 16.45
CA GLY A 624 -26.97 -14.77 16.16
C GLY A 624 -27.61 -14.54 14.79
N GLY A 625 -27.78 -15.58 13.97
CA GLY A 625 -28.49 -15.56 12.69
C GLY A 625 -27.90 -14.60 11.64
N VAL A 626 -28.74 -14.25 10.67
CA VAL A 626 -28.38 -13.35 9.55
C VAL A 626 -27.90 -11.97 10.02
N PRO A 627 -28.53 -11.30 11.01
CA PRO A 627 -28.10 -9.97 11.45
C PRO A 627 -26.63 -9.91 11.88
N ARG A 628 -26.21 -10.84 12.75
CA ARG A 628 -24.82 -10.94 13.25
C ARG A 628 -23.85 -11.32 12.14
N ALA A 629 -24.24 -12.23 11.24
CA ALA A 629 -23.41 -12.62 10.10
C ALA A 629 -23.15 -11.46 9.12
N LYS A 630 -24.17 -10.62 8.86
CA LYS A 630 -24.04 -9.40 8.05
C LYS A 630 -23.22 -8.31 8.76
N ARG A 631 -23.34 -8.14 10.08
CA ARG A 631 -22.44 -7.25 10.84
C ARG A 631 -20.97 -7.68 10.70
N GLN A 632 -20.68 -8.98 10.91
CA GLN A 632 -19.33 -9.53 10.74
C GLN A 632 -18.79 -9.36 9.31
N LEU A 633 -19.66 -9.49 8.30
CA LEU A 633 -19.31 -9.20 6.91
C LEU A 633 -18.91 -7.73 6.72
N LEU A 634 -19.67 -6.80 7.30
CA LEU A 634 -19.39 -5.37 7.21
C LEU A 634 -18.05 -5.02 7.88
N GLU A 635 -17.79 -5.59 9.06
CA GLU A 635 -16.50 -5.44 9.74
C GLU A 635 -15.34 -5.96 8.90
N ALA A 636 -15.44 -7.20 8.40
CA ALA A 636 -14.41 -7.78 7.55
C ALA A 636 -14.20 -6.97 6.25
N PHE A 637 -15.26 -6.41 5.67
CA PHE A 637 -15.19 -5.56 4.49
C PHE A 637 -14.32 -4.32 4.72
N PHE A 638 -14.50 -3.64 5.86
CA PHE A 638 -13.75 -2.45 6.24
C PHE A 638 -12.35 -2.76 6.79
N GLU A 639 -12.20 -3.88 7.49
CA GLU A 639 -10.90 -4.40 7.97
C GLU A 639 -9.97 -4.68 6.79
N ASN A 640 -10.53 -5.13 5.66
CA ASN A 640 -9.83 -5.36 4.41
C ASN A 640 -9.79 -4.12 3.49
N ASP A 641 -9.83 -2.91 4.06
CA ASP A 641 -9.53 -1.65 3.36
C ASP A 641 -8.08 -1.22 3.58
N PHE A 642 -7.28 -1.33 2.51
CA PHE A 642 -5.89 -0.87 2.45
C PHE A 642 -5.71 0.35 1.53
N ASN A 643 -6.80 0.94 1.03
CA ASN A 643 -6.79 2.20 0.27
C ASN A 643 -6.94 3.42 1.18
N GLY A 644 -7.04 3.21 2.50
CA GLY A 644 -6.96 4.25 3.52
C GLY A 644 -8.29 4.66 4.14
N GLY A 645 -9.44 4.15 3.66
CA GLY A 645 -10.78 4.49 4.15
C GLY A 645 -11.25 3.66 5.36
N ASN A 646 -10.30 3.08 6.10
CA ASN A 646 -10.58 2.14 7.18
C ASN A 646 -11.14 2.88 8.43
N PRO A 647 -12.38 2.60 8.87
CA PRO A 647 -13.02 3.24 10.02
C PRO A 647 -12.32 2.95 11.36
N PHE A 648 -11.57 1.85 11.47
CA PHE A 648 -10.83 1.51 12.70
C PHE A 648 -9.62 2.44 12.91
N THR A 649 -8.92 2.78 11.82
CA THR A 649 -7.91 3.85 11.84
C THR A 649 -8.55 5.19 12.23
N ALA A 650 -9.77 5.47 11.77
CA ALA A 650 -10.49 6.68 12.14
C ALA A 650 -10.92 6.73 13.61
N ALA A 651 -11.32 5.59 14.18
CA ALA A 651 -11.58 5.47 15.60
C ALA A 651 -10.29 5.79 16.39
N ALA A 652 -9.19 5.12 16.09
CA ALA A 652 -7.91 5.31 16.81
C ALA A 652 -7.47 6.78 16.85
N ARG A 653 -7.54 7.48 15.71
CA ARG A 653 -7.20 8.91 15.64
C ARG A 653 -8.20 9.78 16.37
N SER A 654 -9.50 9.49 16.26
CA SER A 654 -10.52 10.29 16.94
C SER A 654 -10.42 10.21 18.45
N PHE A 655 -10.17 9.02 19.01
CA PHE A 655 -10.05 8.84 20.47
C PHE A 655 -8.76 9.43 21.04
N LEU A 656 -7.65 9.42 20.29
CA LEU A 656 -6.34 9.85 20.78
C LEU A 656 -5.51 10.70 19.80
N GLY A 657 -5.24 10.21 18.58
CA GLY A 657 -4.27 10.85 17.67
C GLY A 657 -4.61 12.29 17.25
N TYR A 658 -5.88 12.67 17.28
CA TYR A 658 -6.37 14.04 17.06
C TYR A 658 -6.55 14.85 18.35
N GLN A 659 -6.15 14.30 19.50
CA GLN A 659 -6.20 14.98 20.80
C GLN A 659 -4.79 15.28 21.33
N THR A 660 -3.79 14.49 20.95
CA THR A 660 -2.41 14.68 21.37
C THR A 660 -1.44 13.95 20.42
N SER A 661 -0.18 14.38 20.40
CA SER A 661 0.88 13.78 19.59
C SER A 661 2.22 13.82 20.32
N GLY A 662 3.10 12.86 20.07
CA GLY A 662 4.43 12.81 20.69
C GLY A 662 5.32 13.99 20.31
N ARG A 663 6.24 14.35 21.20
CA ARG A 663 7.34 15.29 20.98
C ARG A 663 8.67 14.67 21.43
N GLY A 664 9.75 14.96 20.71
CA GLY A 664 11.08 14.45 21.02
C GLY A 664 11.42 13.13 20.32
N PRO A 665 12.56 12.50 20.68
CA PRO A 665 13.16 11.39 19.93
C PRO A 665 12.22 10.18 19.76
N GLU A 666 11.42 9.85 20.77
CA GLU A 666 10.52 8.69 20.76
C GLU A 666 9.15 8.99 20.12
N ALA A 667 8.87 10.24 19.76
CA ALA A 667 7.55 10.67 19.30
C ALA A 667 7.03 9.83 18.14
N LEU A 668 7.88 9.60 17.14
CA LEU A 668 7.54 8.83 15.96
C LEU A 668 7.10 7.40 16.30
N ALA A 669 7.90 6.71 17.11
CA ALA A 669 7.61 5.33 17.50
C ALA A 669 6.37 5.24 18.39
N MET A 670 6.27 6.10 19.39
CA MET A 670 5.14 6.10 20.31
C MET A 670 3.82 6.50 19.66
N ASN A 671 3.83 7.45 18.71
CA ASN A 671 2.63 7.78 17.93
C ASN A 671 2.10 6.54 17.21
N TYR A 672 2.98 5.72 16.62
CA TYR A 672 2.58 4.48 15.95
C TYR A 672 2.05 3.44 16.94
N VAL A 673 2.75 3.21 18.06
CA VAL A 673 2.34 2.26 19.11
C VAL A 673 0.96 2.62 19.67
N LEU A 674 0.75 3.90 20.01
CA LEU A 674 -0.51 4.37 20.56
C LEU A 674 -1.65 4.34 19.54
N GLU A 675 -1.39 4.60 18.25
CA GLU A 675 -2.40 4.43 17.18
C GLU A 675 -2.88 2.97 17.11
N GLN A 676 -1.94 2.01 17.14
CA GLN A 676 -2.28 0.58 17.12
C GLN A 676 -2.96 0.10 18.40
N LEU A 677 -2.47 0.54 19.56
CA LEU A 677 -3.05 0.20 20.87
C LEU A 677 -4.47 0.75 21.00
N THR A 678 -4.69 2.00 20.58
CA THR A 678 -6.02 2.63 20.61
C THR A 678 -6.99 1.90 19.69
N SER A 679 -6.60 1.61 18.43
CA SER A 679 -7.45 0.89 17.47
C SER A 679 -7.93 -0.45 18.03
N GLN A 680 -7.01 -1.25 18.57
CA GLN A 680 -7.33 -2.57 19.10
C GLN A 680 -8.10 -2.50 20.42
N THR A 681 -7.94 -1.43 21.20
CA THR A 681 -8.66 -1.23 22.47
C THR A 681 -10.11 -0.81 22.23
N VAL A 682 -10.37 0.12 21.30
CA VAL A 682 -11.71 0.70 21.10
C VAL A 682 -12.54 0.00 20.03
N ALA A 683 -11.91 -0.74 19.13
CA ALA A 683 -12.58 -1.35 17.99
C ALA A 683 -12.23 -2.82 17.75
N ASP A 684 -11.37 -3.44 18.59
CA ASP A 684 -10.95 -4.84 18.48
C ASP A 684 -10.27 -5.22 17.17
N ARG A 685 -9.78 -4.22 16.42
CA ARG A 685 -9.26 -4.36 15.06
C ARG A 685 -8.00 -3.54 14.89
N LYS A 686 -7.13 -4.02 14.00
CA LYS A 686 -5.93 -3.29 13.56
C LYS A 686 -6.26 -2.43 12.34
N GLY A 687 -5.74 -1.21 12.33
CA GLY A 687 -5.77 -0.32 11.16
C GLY A 687 -4.37 -0.19 10.58
N PHE A 688 -4.21 -0.39 9.27
CA PHE A 688 -2.93 -0.22 8.60
C PHE A 688 -3.08 0.35 7.20
N PHE A 689 -2.28 1.39 6.91
CA PHE A 689 -2.23 2.03 5.60
C PHE A 689 -0.79 2.47 5.30
N SER A 690 -0.37 2.28 4.05
CA SER A 690 0.91 2.76 3.54
C SER A 690 0.85 2.95 2.04
N VAL A 691 1.20 4.16 1.58
CA VAL A 691 1.36 4.44 0.14
C VAL A 691 2.58 3.74 -0.45
N HIS A 692 3.54 3.33 0.39
CA HIS A 692 4.80 2.75 -0.08
C HIS A 692 4.62 1.35 -0.69
N PHE A 693 3.46 0.70 -0.49
CA PHE A 693 3.09 -0.52 -1.22
C PHE A 693 2.66 -0.29 -2.67
N PHE A 694 2.27 0.92 -3.04
CA PHE A 694 1.75 1.24 -4.37
C PHE A 694 2.90 1.49 -5.37
N THR A 695 3.71 0.45 -5.57
CA THR A 695 4.83 0.39 -6.54
C THR A 695 4.43 -0.40 -7.79
N GLY A 696 5.28 -0.47 -8.82
CA GLY A 696 5.01 -1.20 -10.06
C GLY A 696 4.62 -2.68 -9.90
N ASN A 697 4.93 -3.32 -8.76
CA ASN A 697 4.57 -4.70 -8.44
C ASN A 697 3.29 -4.85 -7.58
N PHE A 698 2.64 -3.75 -7.20
CA PHE A 698 1.47 -3.72 -6.31
C PHE A 698 0.40 -4.76 -6.68
N GLY A 699 0.03 -4.85 -7.97
CA GLY A 699 -1.00 -5.79 -8.42
C GLY A 699 -0.64 -7.27 -8.19
N GLN A 700 0.65 -7.64 -8.24
CA GLN A 700 1.08 -9.01 -7.95
C GLN A 700 1.04 -9.29 -6.44
N GLU A 701 1.49 -8.34 -5.62
CA GLU A 701 1.46 -8.48 -4.17
C GLU A 701 0.02 -8.52 -3.65
N PHE A 702 -0.87 -7.68 -4.18
CA PHE A 702 -2.30 -7.71 -3.88
C PHE A 702 -2.93 -9.09 -4.18
N MET A 703 -2.63 -9.67 -5.34
CA MET A 703 -3.15 -11.00 -5.70
C MET A 703 -2.62 -12.11 -4.79
N LYS A 704 -1.33 -12.06 -4.40
CA LYS A 704 -0.76 -13.03 -3.46
C LYS A 704 -1.38 -12.92 -2.06
N ALA A 705 -1.55 -11.69 -1.56
CA ALA A 705 -2.20 -11.46 -0.28
C ALA A 705 -3.68 -11.92 -0.30
N GLY A 706 -4.39 -11.69 -1.41
CA GLY A 706 -5.74 -12.21 -1.61
C GLY A 706 -5.81 -13.75 -1.62
N GLN A 707 -4.83 -14.44 -2.21
CA GLN A 707 -4.74 -15.91 -2.16
C GLN A 707 -4.49 -16.43 -0.74
N GLU A 708 -3.64 -15.74 0.02
CA GLU A 708 -3.32 -16.07 1.41
C GLU A 708 -4.53 -15.90 2.33
N MET A 709 -5.32 -14.84 2.12
CA MET A 709 -6.61 -14.65 2.79
C MET A 709 -7.61 -15.77 2.50
N GLN A 710 -7.51 -16.49 1.39
CA GLN A 710 -8.38 -17.63 1.10
C GLN A 710 -7.92 -18.94 1.74
N ASN A 711 -6.71 -18.99 2.30
CA ASN A 711 -6.17 -20.21 2.88
C ASN A 711 -6.88 -20.51 4.23
N PRO A 712 -7.58 -21.64 4.38
CA PRO A 712 -8.26 -22.00 5.63
C PRO A 712 -7.28 -22.27 6.79
N ASN A 713 -6.01 -22.56 6.48
CA ASN A 713 -4.94 -22.76 7.46
C ASN A 713 -4.13 -21.49 7.72
N ARG A 714 -4.61 -20.31 7.29
CA ARG A 714 -3.90 -19.05 7.48
C ARG A 714 -3.67 -18.76 8.97
N ILE A 715 -2.53 -18.14 9.25
CA ILE A 715 -2.16 -17.72 10.60
C ILE A 715 -2.78 -16.35 10.90
N SER A 716 -2.75 -15.46 9.91
CA SER A 716 -3.19 -14.07 9.95
C SER A 716 -4.71 -13.93 9.91
N ASP A 717 -5.27 -13.09 10.76
CA ASP A 717 -6.72 -12.95 10.93
C ASP A 717 -7.31 -11.91 9.95
N SER A 718 -6.52 -10.90 9.57
CA SER A 718 -6.89 -9.80 8.67
C SER A 718 -5.95 -9.62 7.46
N TYR A 719 -6.37 -8.83 6.45
CA TYR A 719 -5.48 -8.46 5.34
C TYR A 719 -4.33 -7.57 5.78
N ALA A 720 -4.56 -6.70 6.78
CA ALA A 720 -3.51 -5.87 7.38
C ALA A 720 -2.40 -6.74 7.96
N ASP A 721 -2.75 -7.81 8.68
CA ASP A 721 -1.77 -8.76 9.21
C ASP A 721 -0.99 -9.43 8.06
N VAL A 722 -1.65 -9.82 6.96
CA VAL A 722 -0.96 -10.40 5.79
C VAL A 722 0.06 -9.42 5.17
N LEU A 723 -0.26 -8.12 5.11
CA LEU A 723 0.68 -7.11 4.64
C LEU A 723 1.86 -6.92 5.62
N ILE A 724 1.58 -6.88 6.92
CA ILE A 724 2.60 -6.75 7.96
C ILE A 724 3.51 -7.99 7.98
N ASP A 725 2.96 -9.18 7.82
CA ASP A 725 3.72 -10.43 7.72
C ASP A 725 4.66 -10.42 6.49
N ARG A 726 4.23 -9.81 5.38
CA ARG A 726 5.09 -9.61 4.19
C ARG A 726 6.20 -8.60 4.44
N ILE A 727 5.91 -7.51 5.15
CA ILE A 727 6.94 -6.58 5.61
C ILE A 727 7.95 -7.33 6.48
N ALA A 728 7.46 -8.06 7.49
CA ALA A 728 8.27 -8.85 8.39
C ALA A 728 9.05 -9.97 7.67
N ALA A 729 8.61 -10.43 6.50
CA ALA A 729 9.37 -11.38 5.68
C ALA A 729 10.54 -10.73 4.91
N THR A 730 10.62 -9.39 4.86
CA THR A 730 11.66 -8.66 4.11
C THR A 730 12.92 -8.51 4.96
N ASN A 731 14.07 -8.92 4.44
CA ASN A 731 15.31 -8.98 5.22
C ASN A 731 15.88 -7.61 5.56
N LYS A 732 15.78 -6.63 4.64
CA LYS A 732 16.19 -5.23 4.89
C LYS A 732 15.58 -4.65 6.17
N VAL A 733 14.36 -5.07 6.52
CA VAL A 733 13.65 -4.59 7.72
C VAL A 733 14.33 -5.11 9.00
N TRP A 734 14.76 -6.37 9.02
CA TRP A 734 15.51 -6.93 10.15
C TRP A 734 16.91 -6.35 10.27
N ASP A 735 17.57 -6.09 9.15
CA ASP A 735 18.87 -5.39 9.12
C ASP A 735 18.73 -3.94 9.61
N ALA A 736 17.61 -3.27 9.32
CA ALA A 736 17.32 -1.93 9.84
C ALA A 736 17.05 -1.95 11.35
N MET A 737 16.20 -2.86 11.82
CA MET A 737 15.85 -3.01 13.24
C MET A 737 17.06 -3.28 14.14
N SER A 738 18.06 -4.00 13.63
CA SER A 738 19.29 -4.35 14.37
C SER A 738 20.34 -3.23 14.37
N ARG A 739 20.19 -2.18 13.55
CA ARG A 739 21.18 -1.09 13.41
C ARG A 739 20.80 0.18 14.15
N VAL A 740 19.51 0.52 14.23
CA VAL A 740 19.03 1.82 14.74
C VAL A 740 17.92 1.61 15.76
N LYS A 741 18.02 2.31 16.89
CA LYS A 741 16.98 2.32 17.93
C LYS A 741 15.73 3.03 17.42
N LEU A 742 14.55 2.70 17.95
CA LEU A 742 13.33 3.39 17.53
C LEU A 742 13.31 4.86 17.96
N SER A 743 14.00 5.21 19.04
CA SER A 743 14.20 6.61 19.48
C SER A 743 15.13 7.42 18.56
N GLU A 744 15.91 6.77 17.71
CA GLU A 744 16.92 7.41 16.86
C GLU A 744 16.60 7.26 15.36
N ILE A 745 15.45 6.64 15.04
CA ILE A 745 15.05 6.40 13.64
C ILE A 745 14.61 7.70 12.98
N ASP A 746 15.27 8.04 11.88
CA ASP A 746 14.96 9.24 11.10
C ASP A 746 14.22 8.87 9.81
N PRO A 747 12.93 9.18 9.69
CA PRO A 747 12.14 8.85 8.51
C PRO A 747 12.61 9.57 7.24
N ARG A 748 13.45 10.60 7.34
CA ARG A 748 13.97 11.34 6.19
C ARG A 748 15.04 10.58 5.44
N ASN A 749 15.69 9.59 6.07
CA ASN A 749 16.71 8.76 5.44
C ASN A 749 16.10 7.73 4.49
N ASP A 750 15.14 6.95 4.98
CA ASP A 750 14.35 6.01 4.19
C ASP A 750 12.92 5.92 4.78
N PRO A 751 11.95 6.64 4.20
CA PRO A 751 10.57 6.66 4.68
C PRO A 751 9.88 5.29 4.65
N GLU A 752 10.20 4.44 3.66
CA GLU A 752 9.60 3.12 3.51
C GLU A 752 10.15 2.16 4.57
N GLU A 753 11.49 2.08 4.68
CA GLU A 753 12.15 1.24 5.68
C GLU A 753 11.73 1.64 7.10
N THR A 754 11.62 2.94 7.37
CA THR A 754 11.16 3.45 8.68
C THR A 754 9.75 2.98 9.01
N LEU A 755 8.80 3.11 8.08
CA LEU A 755 7.43 2.65 8.30
C LEU A 755 7.37 1.13 8.52
N TYR A 756 8.19 0.37 7.80
CA TYR A 756 8.26 -1.08 7.94
C TYR A 756 8.83 -1.51 9.29
N VAL A 757 9.89 -0.86 9.76
CA VAL A 757 10.45 -1.07 11.10
C VAL A 757 9.40 -0.77 12.18
N LEU A 758 8.66 0.34 12.06
CA LEU A 758 7.57 0.69 12.97
C LEU A 758 6.45 -0.36 12.95
N ALA A 759 6.05 -0.83 11.77
CA ALA A 759 5.00 -1.82 11.61
C ALA A 759 5.34 -3.15 12.28
N VAL A 760 6.60 -3.58 12.22
CA VAL A 760 7.06 -4.83 12.84
C VAL A 760 7.32 -4.64 14.33
N LYS A 761 8.19 -3.71 14.72
CA LYS A 761 8.63 -3.56 16.12
C LYS A 761 7.62 -2.78 16.97
N GLY A 762 7.10 -1.66 16.48
CA GLY A 762 6.06 -0.88 17.15
C GLY A 762 4.73 -1.64 17.20
N GLY A 763 4.39 -2.37 16.15
CA GLY A 763 3.22 -3.26 16.13
C GLY A 763 3.32 -4.37 17.18
N ALA A 764 4.48 -5.03 17.29
CA ALA A 764 4.73 -6.06 18.30
C ALA A 764 4.69 -5.51 19.74
N MET A 765 5.18 -4.28 19.96
CA MET A 765 5.06 -3.59 21.24
C MET A 765 3.58 -3.35 21.59
N ALA A 766 2.78 -2.80 20.67
CA ALA A 766 1.36 -2.54 20.92
C ALA A 766 0.57 -3.84 21.20
N GLU A 767 0.83 -4.91 20.44
CA GLU A 767 0.17 -6.21 20.65
C GLU A 767 0.55 -6.82 22.01
N SER A 768 1.83 -6.79 22.38
CA SER A 768 2.27 -7.32 23.67
C SER A 768 1.78 -6.51 24.86
N MET A 769 1.71 -5.17 24.75
CA MET A 769 1.10 -4.31 25.78
C MET A 769 -0.38 -4.65 25.97
N LEU A 770 -1.12 -4.84 24.88
CA LEU A 770 -2.54 -5.16 24.95
C LEU A 770 -2.79 -6.54 25.54
N ASP A 771 -1.99 -7.54 25.15
CA ASP A 771 -2.11 -8.90 25.64
C ASP A 771 -1.72 -9.01 27.14
N GLU A 772 -0.80 -8.16 27.63
CA GLU A 772 -0.40 -8.11 29.05
C GLU A 772 -1.41 -7.35 29.91
N MET A 773 -1.73 -6.10 29.54
CA MET A 773 -2.59 -5.22 30.34
C MET A 773 -4.07 -5.61 30.21
N GLY A 774 -4.45 -6.17 29.06
CA GLY A 774 -5.84 -6.32 28.64
C GLY A 774 -6.48 -4.97 28.26
N LYS A 775 -7.60 -5.03 27.52
CA LYS A 775 -8.27 -3.86 26.94
C LYS A 775 -8.63 -2.78 27.97
N ARG A 776 -9.15 -3.16 29.13
CA ARG A 776 -9.62 -2.19 30.13
C ARG A 776 -8.48 -1.34 30.69
N GLN A 777 -7.36 -1.98 31.01
CA GLN A 777 -6.20 -1.30 31.58
C GLN A 777 -5.46 -0.49 30.51
N ALA A 778 -5.34 -1.03 29.28
CA ALA A 778 -4.88 -0.27 28.13
C ALA A 778 -5.74 0.98 27.87
N GLY A 779 -7.07 0.87 27.94
CA GLY A 779 -7.98 2.01 27.82
C GLY A 779 -7.76 3.07 28.90
N ARG A 780 -7.51 2.66 30.14
CA ARG A 780 -7.18 3.58 31.24
C ARG A 780 -5.84 4.29 31.04
N PHE A 781 -4.83 3.59 30.53
CA PHE A 781 -3.55 4.21 30.15
C PHE A 781 -3.75 5.30 29.10
N LEU A 782 -4.48 4.98 28.03
CA LEU A 782 -4.78 5.92 26.94
C LEU A 782 -5.58 7.13 27.46
N ALA A 783 -6.55 6.89 28.35
CA ALA A 783 -7.34 7.93 28.99
C ALA A 783 -6.49 8.84 29.87
N ALA A 784 -5.61 8.29 30.72
CA ALA A 784 -4.72 9.06 31.59
C ALA A 784 -3.75 9.93 30.78
N LEU A 785 -3.16 9.38 29.71
CA LEU A 785 -2.30 10.16 28.81
C LEU A 785 -3.08 11.30 28.13
N ARG A 786 -4.28 11.01 27.64
CA ARG A 786 -5.16 12.02 27.02
C ARG A 786 -5.55 13.11 28.02
N GLU A 787 -5.91 12.76 29.25
CA GLU A 787 -6.30 13.73 30.28
C GLU A 787 -5.14 14.69 30.61
N ARG A 788 -3.91 14.17 30.67
CA ARG A 788 -2.70 14.97 30.92
C ARG A 788 -2.34 15.92 29.78
N ARG A 789 -2.58 15.51 28.53
CA ARG A 789 -2.03 16.18 27.33
C ARG A 789 -3.04 16.50 26.23
N SER A 790 -4.34 16.49 26.53
CA SER A 790 -5.38 16.89 25.58
C SER A 790 -5.11 18.30 25.04
N GLY A 791 -5.16 18.45 23.72
CA GLY A 791 -4.89 19.72 23.03
C GLY A 791 -3.41 20.13 23.04
N SER A 792 -2.49 19.21 23.33
CA SER A 792 -1.05 19.50 23.39
C SER A 792 -0.20 18.28 23.01
N GLY A 793 1.12 18.45 22.91
CA GLY A 793 2.03 17.33 22.69
C GLY A 793 2.41 16.61 23.98
N TYR A 794 2.64 15.30 23.92
CA TYR A 794 3.14 14.49 25.04
C TYR A 794 4.63 14.14 24.87
N THR A 795 5.30 13.87 25.98
CA THR A 795 6.71 13.46 26.04
C THR A 795 6.86 12.08 26.67
N ARG A 796 8.09 11.56 26.71
CA ARG A 796 8.41 10.32 27.44
C ARG A 796 7.97 10.36 28.91
N GLU A 797 8.19 11.48 29.58
CA GLU A 797 7.81 11.65 30.98
C GLU A 797 6.29 11.52 31.16
N ASP A 798 5.50 12.04 30.22
CA ASP A 798 4.04 11.94 30.26
C ASP A 798 3.54 10.51 30.11
N ILE A 799 4.22 9.71 29.29
CA ILE A 799 3.91 8.27 29.13
C ILE A 799 4.16 7.55 30.46
N LEU A 800 5.32 7.78 31.08
CA LEU A 800 5.67 7.15 32.36
C LEU A 800 4.66 7.54 33.45
N LEU A 801 4.34 8.83 33.57
CA LEU A 801 3.36 9.33 34.54
C LEU A 801 1.95 8.77 34.29
N ALA A 802 1.54 8.60 33.03
CA ALA A 802 0.25 7.97 32.70
C ALA A 802 0.23 6.47 33.02
N GLY A 803 1.38 5.79 32.92
CA GLY A 803 1.55 4.42 33.41
C GLY A 803 1.44 4.33 34.94
N ASP A 804 2.15 5.22 35.65
CA ASP A 804 2.11 5.29 37.12
C ASP A 804 0.70 5.52 37.66
N ASP A 805 -0.10 6.36 36.98
CA ASP A 805 -1.51 6.64 37.36
C ASP A 805 -2.38 5.38 37.39
N ILE A 806 -2.06 4.38 36.57
CA ILE A 806 -2.78 3.11 36.48
C ILE A 806 -2.06 1.96 37.18
N GLY A 807 -0.88 2.20 37.75
CA GLY A 807 -0.05 1.21 38.42
C GLY A 807 0.77 0.32 37.48
N GLU A 808 1.04 0.75 36.25
CA GLU A 808 1.85 0.04 35.26
C GLU A 808 3.22 0.71 35.09
N ASP A 809 4.31 -0.05 35.29
CA ASP A 809 5.67 0.45 35.05
C ASP A 809 6.03 0.38 33.56
N LEU A 810 5.88 1.51 32.86
CA LEU A 810 6.21 1.63 31.44
C LEU A 810 7.70 1.87 31.16
N SER A 811 8.55 2.04 32.18
CA SER A 811 9.98 2.28 31.97
C SER A 811 10.65 1.07 31.31
N THR A 812 10.37 -0.13 31.81
CA THR A 812 10.87 -1.40 31.28
C THR A 812 10.42 -1.62 29.82
N TRP A 813 9.19 -1.18 29.48
CA TRP A 813 8.66 -1.28 28.11
C TRP A 813 9.43 -0.40 27.13
N LEU A 814 9.67 0.86 27.50
CA LEU A 814 10.42 1.78 26.66
C LEU A 814 11.89 1.33 26.50
N GLU A 815 12.51 0.84 27.57
CA GLU A 815 13.87 0.30 27.51
C GLU A 815 13.96 -0.90 26.55
N LEU A 816 13.03 -1.84 26.65
CA LEU A 816 13.02 -3.06 25.83
C LEU A 816 12.72 -2.77 24.36
N TRP A 817 11.69 -1.97 24.08
CA TRP A 817 11.17 -1.82 22.72
C TRP A 817 11.72 -0.60 21.98
N ILE A 818 11.97 0.51 22.68
CA ILE A 818 12.33 1.78 22.06
C ILE A 818 13.86 1.97 22.05
N ASP A 819 14.53 1.70 23.16
CA ASP A 819 15.93 2.12 23.39
C ASP A 819 16.99 1.06 23.05
N GLN A 820 16.59 -0.16 22.68
CA GLN A 820 17.49 -1.27 22.35
C GLN A 820 17.36 -1.71 20.88
N THR A 821 18.47 -2.14 20.29
CA THR A 821 18.52 -2.74 18.95
C THR A 821 18.63 -4.27 18.97
N ASP A 822 19.12 -4.82 20.08
CA ASP A 822 19.30 -6.25 20.25
C ASP A 822 17.95 -6.96 20.27
N LEU A 823 17.90 -8.15 19.68
CA LEU A 823 16.70 -8.97 19.61
C LEU A 823 16.88 -10.26 20.41
N PRO A 824 15.85 -10.71 21.14
CA PRO A 824 15.88 -11.98 21.83
C PRO A 824 15.87 -13.15 20.83
N GLY A 825 16.25 -14.34 21.28
CA GLY A 825 16.21 -15.55 20.46
C GLY A 825 15.77 -16.74 21.30
N PHE A 826 14.69 -17.40 20.88
CA PHE A 826 14.05 -18.44 21.68
C PHE A 826 14.14 -19.83 21.05
N TRP A 827 14.27 -20.85 21.89
CA TRP A 827 14.00 -22.24 21.51
C TRP A 827 13.38 -22.99 22.68
N ALA A 828 12.66 -24.07 22.36
CA ALA A 828 12.18 -25.01 23.35
C ALA A 828 13.27 -26.07 23.60
N GLU A 829 13.72 -26.18 24.85
CA GLU A 829 14.74 -27.13 25.28
C GLU A 829 14.12 -28.48 25.65
N ASP A 830 12.98 -28.46 26.35
CA ASP A 830 12.25 -29.66 26.77
C ASP A 830 10.74 -29.42 26.69
N VAL A 831 10.00 -30.46 26.30
CA VAL A 831 8.53 -30.48 26.30
C VAL A 831 8.11 -31.78 26.96
N ARG A 832 7.42 -31.69 28.10
CA ARG A 832 6.86 -32.84 28.82
C ARG A 832 5.35 -32.73 28.87
N TYR A 833 4.67 -33.81 28.51
CA TYR A 833 3.22 -33.85 28.46
C TYR A 833 2.72 -35.18 29.04
N PHE A 834 1.81 -35.12 30.02
CA PHE A 834 1.28 -36.32 30.69
C PHE A 834 -0.09 -36.06 31.33
N ARG A 835 -0.84 -37.14 31.59
CA ARG A 835 -2.14 -37.09 32.26
C ARG A 835 -1.97 -37.07 33.79
N LEU A 836 -2.67 -36.15 34.45
CA LEU A 836 -2.75 -36.05 35.90
C LEU A 836 -3.93 -36.86 36.43
N THR A 837 -3.96 -37.14 37.73
CA THR A 837 -5.18 -37.59 38.42
C THR A 837 -6.31 -36.59 38.18
N ASP A 838 -7.53 -37.10 37.94
CA ASP A 838 -8.73 -36.27 37.74
C ASP A 838 -8.95 -35.36 38.96
N ASP A 839 -9.65 -34.23 38.78
CA ASP A 839 -9.92 -33.30 39.88
C ASP A 839 -10.98 -33.83 40.86
N ASP A 840 -11.26 -33.05 41.92
CA ASP A 840 -12.24 -33.42 42.95
C ASP A 840 -13.67 -33.59 42.40
N THR A 841 -13.95 -33.09 41.19
CA THR A 841 -15.23 -33.23 40.48
C THR A 841 -15.26 -34.42 39.51
N GLY A 842 -14.13 -35.12 39.34
CA GLY A 842 -13.96 -36.21 38.39
C GLY A 842 -13.64 -35.75 36.98
N ALA A 843 -13.26 -34.48 36.78
CA ALA A 843 -12.88 -33.96 35.47
C ALA A 843 -11.42 -34.32 35.12
N PRO A 844 -11.15 -34.71 33.86
CA PRO A 844 -9.80 -35.08 33.43
C PRO A 844 -8.86 -33.87 33.47
N ARG A 845 -7.58 -34.13 33.81
CA ARG A 845 -6.52 -33.11 33.83
C ARG A 845 -5.28 -33.59 33.08
N TYR A 846 -4.67 -32.69 32.33
CA TYR A 846 -3.42 -32.90 31.60
C TYR A 846 -2.41 -31.82 31.99
N GLN A 847 -1.14 -32.19 32.13
CA GLN A 847 -0.06 -31.25 32.41
C GLN A 847 0.86 -31.16 31.20
N LEU A 848 1.07 -29.94 30.71
CA LEU A 848 2.17 -29.58 29.83
C LEU A 848 3.22 -28.82 30.66
N LEU A 849 4.49 -29.22 30.53
CA LEU A 849 5.65 -28.48 31.02
C LEU A 849 6.56 -28.19 29.84
N LEU A 850 6.80 -26.92 29.56
CA LEU A 850 7.60 -26.44 28.44
C LEU A 850 8.78 -25.64 28.99
N THR A 851 10.01 -26.06 28.70
CA THR A 851 11.20 -25.28 29.03
C THR A 851 11.59 -24.41 27.83
N LEU A 852 11.44 -23.09 27.98
CA LEU A 852 11.84 -22.10 27.00
C LEU A 852 13.16 -21.46 27.40
N ARG A 853 14.09 -21.34 26.46
CA ARG A 853 15.39 -20.72 26.68
C ARG A 853 15.57 -19.51 25.80
N ASN A 854 16.11 -18.44 26.37
CA ASN A 854 16.59 -17.27 25.67
C ASN A 854 18.12 -17.25 25.74
N GLY A 855 18.74 -17.47 24.58
CA GLY A 855 20.21 -17.56 24.47
C GLY A 855 20.88 -16.23 24.15
N GLU A 856 20.10 -15.15 24.03
CA GLU A 856 20.60 -13.80 23.79
C GLU A 856 20.64 -13.01 25.10
N ALA A 857 21.49 -11.98 25.16
CA ALA A 857 21.64 -11.15 26.36
C ALA A 857 20.40 -10.27 26.65
N THR A 858 19.59 -10.02 25.62
CA THR A 858 18.40 -9.16 25.71
C THR A 858 17.18 -9.97 26.07
N ALA A 859 16.40 -9.45 27.02
CA ALA A 859 15.12 -10.04 27.38
C ALA A 859 14.14 -9.99 26.19
N GLY A 860 13.11 -10.80 26.25
CA GLY A 860 12.04 -10.71 25.26
C GLY A 860 10.77 -11.39 25.71
N MET A 861 9.74 -11.26 24.90
CA MET A 861 8.42 -11.80 25.22
C MET A 861 7.95 -12.82 24.21
N VAL A 862 7.29 -13.85 24.72
CA VAL A 862 6.68 -14.92 23.94
C VAL A 862 5.28 -15.18 24.48
N ARG A 863 4.39 -15.75 23.65
CA ARG A 863 3.19 -16.43 24.13
C ARG A 863 3.19 -17.87 23.66
N VAL A 864 2.53 -18.74 24.41
CA VAL A 864 2.30 -20.12 24.00
C VAL A 864 0.90 -20.21 23.43
N GLU A 865 0.80 -20.71 22.19
CA GLU A 865 -0.48 -20.95 21.55
C GLU A 865 -0.73 -22.43 21.36
N TYR A 866 -1.97 -22.86 21.60
CA TYR A 866 -2.34 -24.26 21.54
C TYR A 866 -3.81 -24.46 21.19
N ARG A 867 -4.17 -25.69 20.83
CA ARG A 867 -5.57 -26.12 20.66
C ARG A 867 -5.75 -27.50 21.28
N THR A 868 -6.89 -27.74 21.89
CA THR A 868 -7.30 -29.04 22.43
C THR A 868 -8.15 -29.81 21.41
N LYS A 869 -8.25 -31.13 21.54
CA LYS A 869 -8.94 -31.99 20.57
C LYS A 869 -10.47 -31.87 20.57
N GLU A 870 -11.07 -31.48 21.70
CA GLU A 870 -12.53 -31.52 21.90
C GLU A 870 -13.15 -30.13 22.19
N GLY A 871 -12.32 -29.10 22.34
CA GLY A 871 -12.73 -27.77 22.77
C GLY A 871 -13.52 -26.98 21.72
N ALA A 872 -14.39 -26.09 22.20
CA ALA A 872 -15.19 -25.21 21.38
C ALA A 872 -14.34 -24.27 20.51
N THR A 873 -14.14 -24.66 19.24
CA THR A 873 -13.96 -23.79 18.05
C THR A 873 -12.87 -22.71 18.04
N GLY A 874 -11.86 -22.71 18.94
CA GLY A 874 -10.86 -21.61 19.02
C GLY A 874 -9.42 -22.03 19.30
N ARG A 875 -8.46 -21.18 18.88
CA ARG A 875 -7.05 -21.23 19.33
C ARG A 875 -6.97 -20.62 20.73
N GLN A 876 -6.24 -21.24 21.66
CA GLN A 876 -5.97 -20.69 22.99
C GLN A 876 -4.57 -20.09 23.07
N ARG A 877 -4.40 -19.09 23.94
CA ARG A 877 -3.17 -18.33 24.12
C ARG A 877 -2.90 -18.12 25.62
N THR A 878 -1.64 -18.18 26.02
CA THR A 878 -1.21 -17.68 27.34
C THR A 878 -1.14 -16.17 27.35
N HIS A 879 -1.02 -15.55 28.53
CA HIS A 879 -0.54 -14.17 28.62
C HIS A 879 0.89 -14.06 28.04
N PRO A 880 1.37 -12.85 27.73
CA PRO A 880 2.77 -12.61 27.41
C PRO A 880 3.69 -13.10 28.53
N ILE A 881 4.72 -13.85 28.15
CA ILE A 881 5.71 -14.42 29.06
C ILE A 881 7.03 -13.73 28.77
N ALA A 882 7.50 -12.93 29.74
CA ALA A 882 8.83 -12.32 29.69
C ALA A 882 9.91 -13.37 30.02
N VAL A 883 10.84 -13.56 29.11
CA VAL A 883 11.99 -14.46 29.29
C VAL A 883 13.26 -13.61 29.32
N PRO A 884 13.92 -13.48 30.49
CA PRO A 884 15.14 -12.71 30.63
C PRO A 884 16.24 -13.20 29.68
N GLY A 885 17.17 -12.32 29.33
CA GLY A 885 18.34 -12.71 28.54
C GLY A 885 19.21 -13.74 29.26
N ASN A 886 19.87 -14.62 28.50
CA ASN A 886 20.73 -15.69 28.99
C ASN A 886 20.08 -16.53 30.11
N SER A 887 18.82 -16.90 29.93
CA SER A 887 18.05 -17.61 30.95
C SER A 887 17.13 -18.67 30.36
N ALA A 888 16.64 -19.56 31.23
CA ALA A 888 15.61 -20.54 30.89
C ALA A 888 14.44 -20.46 31.87
N LEU A 889 13.25 -20.67 31.34
CA LEU A 889 11.97 -20.56 32.03
C LEU A 889 11.15 -21.82 31.77
N GLN A 890 10.55 -22.40 32.81
CA GLN A 890 9.53 -23.44 32.67
C GLN A 890 8.15 -22.82 32.66
N VAL A 891 7.38 -23.10 31.61
CA VAL A 891 5.98 -22.75 31.49
C VAL A 891 5.13 -24.00 31.75
N GLY A 892 4.27 -23.95 32.75
CA GLY A 892 3.32 -25.01 33.09
C GLY A 892 1.91 -24.66 32.68
N LEU A 893 1.26 -25.54 31.91
CA LEU A 893 -0.17 -25.43 31.58
C LEU A 893 -0.93 -26.68 32.07
N VAL A 894 -2.04 -26.44 32.77
CA VAL A 894 -2.97 -27.47 33.23
C VAL A 894 -4.23 -27.39 32.37
N LEU A 895 -4.54 -28.47 31.66
CA LEU A 895 -5.58 -28.51 30.64
C LEU A 895 -6.67 -29.51 31.04
N SER A 896 -7.93 -29.20 30.74
CA SER A 896 -9.07 -30.11 30.94
C SER A 896 -9.22 -31.12 29.80
N GLU A 897 -8.50 -30.93 28.71
CA GLU A 897 -8.64 -31.71 27.47
C GLU A 897 -7.28 -31.96 26.83
N PRO A 898 -7.15 -33.03 26.02
CA PRO A 898 -5.89 -33.35 25.39
C PRO A 898 -5.50 -32.36 24.29
N LEU A 899 -4.21 -32.00 24.23
CA LEU A 899 -3.66 -31.14 23.16
C LEU A 899 -3.74 -31.79 21.78
N GLU A 900 -4.02 -30.96 20.78
CA GLU A 900 -3.95 -31.27 19.36
C GLU A 900 -2.67 -30.72 18.73
N TRP A 901 -2.35 -29.44 18.97
CA TRP A 901 -1.11 -28.81 18.54
C TRP A 901 -0.65 -27.76 19.57
N LEU A 902 0.65 -27.47 19.53
CA LEU A 902 1.33 -26.52 20.41
C LEU A 902 2.37 -25.75 19.60
N ARG A 903 2.48 -24.44 19.83
CA ARG A 903 3.56 -23.62 19.27
C ARG A 903 3.96 -22.50 20.21
N VAL A 904 5.18 -22.00 20.01
CA VAL A 904 5.67 -20.79 20.66
C VAL A 904 5.59 -19.64 19.67
N TRP A 905 5.05 -18.52 20.13
CA TRP A 905 4.88 -17.30 19.37
C TRP A 905 5.69 -16.18 19.99
N PRO A 906 6.92 -15.93 19.53
CA PRO A 906 7.66 -14.73 19.90
C PRO A 906 6.98 -13.48 19.34
N TYR A 907 6.85 -12.43 20.14
CA TYR A 907 6.33 -11.14 19.64
C TYR A 907 7.32 -10.48 18.68
N LEU A 908 8.59 -10.45 19.05
CA LEU A 908 9.69 -10.02 18.19
C LEU A 908 10.97 -10.73 18.63
N ALA A 909 11.58 -11.51 17.73
CA ALA A 909 12.77 -12.29 18.02
C ALA A 909 13.56 -12.64 16.76
N LEU A 910 14.81 -13.07 16.93
CA LEU A 910 15.67 -13.62 15.87
C LEU A 910 15.07 -14.85 15.17
N ASN A 911 14.07 -15.51 15.78
CA ASN A 911 13.28 -16.55 15.15
C ASN A 911 12.54 -16.06 13.89
N ARG A 912 12.17 -14.77 13.83
CA ARG A 912 11.38 -14.09 12.78
C ARG A 912 9.99 -14.68 12.48
N ALA A 913 9.63 -15.80 13.10
CA ALA A 913 8.35 -16.47 12.94
C ALA A 913 8.03 -17.34 14.17
N PRO A 914 6.75 -17.69 14.37
CA PRO A 914 6.34 -18.69 15.34
C PRO A 914 6.89 -20.08 14.96
N PHE A 915 7.22 -20.89 15.95
CA PHE A 915 7.71 -22.25 15.73
C PHE A 915 6.85 -23.29 16.44
N ASN A 916 6.46 -24.32 15.70
CA ASN A 916 5.63 -25.42 16.20
C ASN A 916 6.46 -26.37 17.06
N LEU A 917 5.83 -26.92 18.09
CA LEU A 917 6.43 -27.90 18.99
C LEU A 917 5.79 -29.27 18.78
N THR A 918 6.62 -30.31 18.82
CA THR A 918 6.15 -31.69 18.82
C THR A 918 5.64 -32.05 20.21
N ILE A 919 4.38 -32.46 20.30
CA ILE A 919 3.80 -32.93 21.56
C ILE A 919 4.31 -34.36 21.82
N PRO A 920 4.96 -34.64 22.97
CA PRO A 920 5.37 -35.99 23.33
C PRO A 920 4.17 -36.95 23.37
N VAL A 921 4.39 -38.18 22.92
CA VAL A 921 3.38 -39.24 23.08
C VAL A 921 3.22 -39.54 24.57
N TYR A 922 1.99 -39.47 25.06
CA TYR A 922 1.63 -39.80 26.43
C TYR A 922 0.65 -40.97 26.46
N ASP A 923 0.64 -41.72 27.57
CA ASP A 923 -0.29 -42.82 27.82
C ASP A 923 -1.54 -42.30 28.54
N PRO A 924 -2.74 -42.34 27.93
CA PRO A 924 -3.98 -41.87 28.54
C PRO A 924 -4.39 -42.63 29.80
N ASP A 925 -3.94 -43.87 29.96
CA ASP A 925 -4.30 -44.73 31.10
C ASP A 925 -3.34 -44.58 32.28
N ARG A 926 -2.17 -43.96 32.05
CA ARG A 926 -1.14 -43.78 33.07
C ARG A 926 -1.27 -42.42 33.77
N LEU A 927 -2.11 -42.39 34.81
CA LEU A 927 -2.27 -41.21 35.68
C LEU A 927 -1.01 -40.95 36.51
N ARG A 928 -0.61 -39.68 36.62
CA ARG A 928 0.43 -39.23 37.54
C ARG A 928 -0.18 -38.43 38.68
N ASP A 929 0.12 -38.85 39.91
CA ASP A 929 -0.26 -38.12 41.13
C ASP A 929 0.86 -37.15 41.50
N ILE A 930 0.86 -35.99 40.85
CA ILE A 930 1.82 -34.91 41.04
C ILE A 930 1.01 -33.62 41.20
N GLU A 931 1.46 -32.72 42.07
CA GLU A 931 0.85 -31.40 42.23
C GLU A 931 0.84 -30.64 40.87
N PRO A 932 -0.33 -30.24 40.35
CA PRO A 932 -0.43 -29.53 39.09
C PRO A 932 0.33 -28.19 39.17
N PHE A 933 1.09 -27.86 38.12
CA PHE A 933 1.81 -26.60 38.04
C PHE A 933 1.24 -25.75 36.89
N HIS A 934 0.72 -24.58 37.22
CA HIS A 934 0.26 -23.59 36.26
C HIS A 934 1.01 -22.27 36.50
N GLY A 935 1.64 -21.73 35.45
CA GLY A 935 2.42 -20.49 35.49
C GLY A 935 3.90 -20.69 35.11
N GLU A 936 4.74 -19.72 35.46
CA GLU A 936 6.15 -19.68 35.08
C GLU A 936 7.10 -19.83 36.27
N ARG A 937 8.26 -20.47 36.04
CA ARG A 937 9.37 -20.46 37.00
C ARG A 937 10.72 -20.51 36.31
N MET A 938 11.71 -19.80 36.85
CA MET A 938 13.09 -19.85 36.34
C MET A 938 13.70 -21.23 36.57
N ILE A 939 14.53 -21.68 35.63
CA ILE A 939 15.32 -22.91 35.74
C ILE A 939 16.80 -22.56 35.61
N GLU A 940 17.65 -23.26 36.36
CA GLU A 940 19.10 -23.21 36.16
C GLU A 940 19.47 -23.77 34.79
N LEU A 941 20.33 -23.04 34.07
CA LEU A 941 20.86 -23.48 32.78
C LEU A 941 21.83 -24.63 33.01
N ASP A 942 21.56 -25.78 32.38
CA ASP A 942 22.59 -26.81 32.27
C ASP A 942 23.66 -26.32 31.27
N THR A 943 24.87 -26.06 31.78
CA THR A 943 25.99 -25.52 31.00
C THR A 943 27.00 -26.60 30.58
N GLU A 944 26.78 -27.87 30.95
CA GLU A 944 27.68 -28.96 30.55
C GLU A 944 27.42 -29.37 29.09
N GLY A 945 27.96 -28.59 28.15
CA GLY A 945 28.08 -29.02 26.76
C GLY A 945 29.04 -30.21 26.64
N ASP A 946 28.78 -31.11 25.69
CA ASP A 946 29.65 -32.27 25.34
C ASP A 946 31.00 -31.87 24.71
N GLY A 947 31.35 -30.58 24.72
CA GLY A 947 32.51 -30.00 24.07
C GLY A 947 32.42 -29.97 22.53
N SER A 948 31.25 -30.27 21.96
CA SER A 948 31.00 -30.10 20.53
C SER A 948 30.76 -28.63 20.18
N PHE A 949 31.07 -28.28 18.94
CA PHE A 949 30.76 -26.97 18.39
C PHE A 949 30.13 -27.13 17.00
N ILE A 950 29.23 -26.22 16.67
CA ILE A 950 28.43 -26.26 15.45
C ILE A 950 28.62 -24.93 14.72
N VAL A 951 28.69 -24.98 13.39
CA VAL A 951 28.65 -23.81 12.51
C VAL A 951 27.48 -23.95 11.56
N ASP A 952 26.48 -23.10 11.73
CA ASP A 952 25.25 -23.01 10.94
C ASP A 952 25.40 -22.02 9.76
N ASP A 953 24.48 -22.07 8.80
CA ASP A 953 24.51 -21.20 7.61
C ASP A 953 24.30 -19.70 7.91
N LEU A 954 23.81 -19.36 9.11
CA LEU A 954 23.66 -17.99 9.59
C LEU A 954 24.77 -17.55 10.56
N ASP A 955 25.69 -18.43 10.94
CA ASP A 955 26.78 -18.11 11.86
C ASP A 955 27.91 -17.34 11.17
N ALA A 956 28.67 -16.56 11.95
CA ALA A 956 29.84 -15.81 11.45
C ALA A 956 30.94 -16.69 10.82
N GLY A 957 30.93 -18.00 11.12
CA GLY A 957 31.81 -18.98 10.50
C GLY A 957 31.44 -19.35 9.07
N PHE A 958 30.24 -18.99 8.57
CA PHE A 958 29.79 -19.31 7.23
C PHE A 958 30.04 -18.17 6.24
N SER A 959 30.55 -18.47 5.04
CA SER A 959 30.68 -17.49 3.96
C SER A 959 30.58 -18.14 2.57
N ILE A 960 30.40 -17.32 1.53
CA ILE A 960 30.43 -17.76 0.13
C ILE A 960 31.63 -17.15 -0.57
N GLU A 961 32.43 -18.00 -1.21
CA GLU A 961 33.53 -17.60 -2.08
C GLU A 961 33.14 -17.84 -3.55
N ILE A 962 33.33 -16.82 -4.39
CA ILE A 962 33.14 -16.91 -5.84
C ILE A 962 34.48 -16.59 -6.48
N ALA A 963 35.00 -17.49 -7.33
CA ALA A 963 36.21 -17.21 -8.10
C ALA A 963 35.99 -15.95 -8.96
N ASP A 964 36.92 -15.00 -8.88
CA ASP A 964 36.82 -13.65 -9.44
C ASP A 964 36.54 -13.69 -10.96
N GLU A 965 35.26 -13.57 -11.36
CA GLU A 965 34.88 -13.41 -12.76
C GLU A 965 35.33 -12.00 -13.20
N GLY A 966 36.39 -11.96 -14.00
CA GLY A 966 36.87 -10.73 -14.61
C GLY A 966 35.75 -9.97 -15.29
N LYS A 967 35.42 -8.78 -14.76
CA LYS A 967 34.67 -7.66 -15.37
C LYS A 967 33.96 -7.98 -16.70
N GLY A 968 32.97 -8.88 -16.67
CA GLY A 968 31.88 -8.85 -17.64
C GLY A 968 31.11 -7.55 -17.41
N LEU A 969 30.57 -6.93 -18.46
CA LEU A 969 29.87 -5.63 -18.41
C LEU A 969 28.75 -5.61 -17.34
N ARG A 970 29.10 -5.36 -16.07
CA ARG A 970 28.21 -4.76 -15.10
C ARG A 970 28.10 -3.31 -15.53
N ALA A 971 26.91 -2.94 -15.99
CA ALA A 971 26.55 -1.55 -16.18
C ALA A 971 26.92 -0.79 -14.90
N THR A 972 27.96 0.04 -15.00
CA THR A 972 28.37 0.97 -13.96
C THR A 972 27.17 1.83 -13.59
N GLY A 973 26.56 1.58 -12.44
CA GLY A 973 25.45 2.38 -11.91
C GLY A 973 24.26 1.63 -11.32
N SER A 974 24.14 0.30 -11.47
CA SER A 974 23.10 -0.45 -10.75
C SER A 974 23.59 -0.75 -9.32
N LYS A 975 23.00 -0.10 -8.31
CA LYS A 975 22.98 -0.69 -6.96
C LYS A 975 22.35 -2.08 -7.09
N ASP A 976 22.93 -3.10 -6.45
CA ASP A 976 22.32 -4.43 -6.40
C ASP A 976 21.16 -4.36 -5.41
N ASP A 977 19.98 -3.97 -5.90
CA ASP A 977 18.77 -3.65 -5.13
C ASP A 977 18.04 -4.92 -4.63
N ARG A 978 18.74 -6.05 -4.53
CA ARG A 978 18.16 -7.32 -4.09
C ARG A 978 18.09 -7.34 -2.56
N ASP A 979 16.92 -7.70 -2.01
CA ASP A 979 16.77 -8.05 -0.59
C ASP A 979 17.61 -9.29 -0.30
N LEU A 980 18.66 -9.18 0.52
CA LEU A 980 19.58 -10.27 0.86
C LEU A 980 19.34 -10.74 2.29
N ASP A 981 19.42 -12.04 2.54
CA ASP A 981 19.34 -12.64 3.87
C ASP A 981 20.74 -13.13 4.30
N ALA A 982 21.39 -12.35 5.17
CA ALA A 982 22.77 -12.56 5.59
C ALA A 982 23.72 -12.77 4.39
N GLY A 983 23.65 -11.87 3.40
CA GLY A 983 24.51 -11.85 2.22
C GLY A 983 24.07 -12.75 1.05
N LEU A 984 23.00 -13.54 1.20
CA LEU A 984 22.48 -14.41 0.14
C LEU A 984 21.09 -14.00 -0.35
N PRO A 985 20.78 -14.05 -1.66
CA PRO A 985 19.43 -13.79 -2.15
C PRO A 985 18.47 -14.89 -1.68
N PRO A 986 17.30 -14.55 -1.10
CA PRO A 986 16.31 -15.52 -0.70
C PRO A 986 15.58 -16.12 -1.91
N ILE A 987 15.15 -17.38 -1.80
CA ILE A 987 14.29 -18.03 -2.80
C ILE A 987 13.03 -18.62 -2.19
N GLN A 988 11.93 -18.53 -2.94
CA GLN A 988 10.68 -19.21 -2.62
C GLN A 988 10.57 -20.52 -3.39
N GLY A 989 10.35 -21.62 -2.65
CA GLY A 989 10.29 -22.97 -3.18
C GLY A 989 11.66 -23.57 -3.51
N ALA A 990 11.72 -24.89 -3.62
CA ALA A 990 12.97 -25.65 -3.70
C ALA A 990 13.75 -25.49 -5.02
N ARG A 991 13.47 -24.51 -5.89
CA ARG A 991 14.16 -24.37 -7.20
C ARG A 991 15.46 -23.60 -7.07
N ALA A 992 16.56 -24.35 -6.96
CA ALA A 992 17.93 -23.83 -6.93
C ALA A 992 18.23 -22.89 -8.11
N ARG A 993 18.98 -21.81 -7.84
CA ARG A 993 19.44 -20.82 -8.82
C ARG A 993 20.91 -21.03 -9.18
N ALA A 994 21.39 -20.31 -10.19
CA ALA A 994 22.79 -20.37 -10.60
C ALA A 994 23.76 -19.86 -9.52
N ASP A 995 23.32 -18.95 -8.65
CA ASP A 995 24.08 -18.44 -7.51
C ASP A 995 23.55 -19.03 -6.21
N TRP A 996 24.43 -19.18 -5.21
CA TRP A 996 24.05 -19.54 -3.84
C TRP A 996 22.93 -18.62 -3.36
N SER A 997 21.88 -19.22 -2.84
CA SER A 997 20.66 -18.55 -2.42
C SER A 997 20.21 -19.07 -1.07
N ARG A 998 19.56 -18.24 -0.25
CA ARG A 998 19.01 -18.66 1.04
C ARG A 998 17.68 -19.36 0.84
N TYR A 999 17.52 -20.52 1.46
CA TYR A 999 16.31 -21.33 1.42
C TYR A 999 15.85 -21.71 2.81
N VAL A 1000 14.60 -21.38 3.16
CA VAL A 1000 13.98 -21.81 4.42
C VAL A 1000 13.48 -23.24 4.24
N HIS A 1001 13.95 -24.18 5.06
CA HIS A 1001 13.59 -25.59 4.99
C HIS A 1001 13.24 -26.14 6.37
N PRO A 1002 12.08 -26.81 6.56
CA PRO A 1002 11.64 -27.29 7.88
C PRO A 1002 12.66 -28.20 8.58
N ASP A 1003 13.33 -29.06 7.82
CA ASP A 1003 14.32 -30.02 8.34
C ASP A 1003 15.77 -29.49 8.23
N ALA A 1004 16.00 -28.19 8.02
CA ALA A 1004 17.35 -27.63 8.12
C ALA A 1004 17.80 -27.53 9.59
N TYR A 1005 19.10 -27.44 9.80
CA TYR A 1005 19.62 -27.06 11.10
C TYR A 1005 19.40 -25.54 11.32
N GLY A 1006 19.61 -25.10 12.55
CA GLY A 1006 19.59 -23.69 12.90
C GLY A 1006 19.01 -23.44 14.28
N LYS A 1007 19.67 -22.56 15.03
CA LYS A 1007 19.34 -22.26 16.44
C LYS A 1007 17.97 -21.58 16.57
N TYR A 1008 17.72 -20.55 15.74
CA TYR A 1008 16.47 -19.77 15.77
C TYR A 1008 15.67 -19.87 14.47
N ARG A 1009 16.37 -19.99 13.33
CA ARG A 1009 15.80 -20.05 11.98
C ARG A 1009 16.28 -21.32 11.30
N ARG A 1010 15.40 -21.97 10.55
CA ARG A 1010 15.69 -23.24 9.84
C ARG A 1010 16.02 -22.91 8.39
N THR A 1011 17.28 -22.59 8.12
CA THR A 1011 17.75 -22.14 6.81
C THR A 1011 18.88 -22.99 6.27
N THR A 1012 19.03 -23.00 4.95
CA THR A 1012 20.19 -23.58 4.28
C THR A 1012 20.53 -22.74 3.05
N ALA A 1013 21.80 -22.70 2.67
CA ALA A 1013 22.23 -22.18 1.38
C ALA A 1013 22.04 -23.25 0.29
N ILE A 1014 21.47 -22.89 -0.85
CA ILE A 1014 21.23 -23.79 -2.00
C ILE A 1014 21.80 -23.19 -3.28
N VAL A 1015 22.40 -24.04 -4.11
CA VAL A 1015 22.90 -23.67 -5.44
C VAL A 1015 22.62 -24.77 -6.45
N ARG A 1016 22.36 -24.41 -7.71
CA ARG A 1016 22.21 -25.36 -8.82
C ARG A 1016 23.58 -25.89 -9.21
N GLN A 1017 23.64 -27.11 -9.74
CA GLN A 1017 24.85 -27.69 -10.34
C GLN A 1017 25.62 -26.67 -11.20
N GLY A 1018 26.91 -26.53 -10.89
CA GLY A 1018 27.86 -25.65 -11.57
C GLY A 1018 29.22 -26.32 -11.80
N THR A 1019 30.27 -25.50 -11.96
CA THR A 1019 31.61 -25.92 -12.39
C THR A 1019 32.62 -26.10 -11.24
N GLY A 1020 32.22 -25.84 -9.99
CA GLY A 1020 33.10 -25.85 -8.81
C GLY A 1020 33.67 -24.49 -8.44
N GLU A 1021 33.32 -23.43 -9.17
CA GLU A 1021 33.83 -22.06 -8.97
C GLU A 1021 33.15 -21.32 -7.82
N LYS A 1022 31.97 -21.78 -7.39
CA LYS A 1022 31.19 -21.18 -6.31
C LYS A 1022 31.23 -22.10 -5.10
N LYS A 1023 31.70 -21.59 -3.97
CA LYS A 1023 31.98 -22.39 -2.78
C LYS A 1023 31.30 -21.81 -1.56
N ALA A 1024 30.64 -22.65 -0.77
CA ALA A 1024 30.22 -22.33 0.58
C ALA A 1024 31.30 -22.81 1.57
N VAL A 1025 31.70 -21.96 2.51
CA VAL A 1025 32.82 -22.21 3.42
C VAL A 1025 32.34 -22.12 4.85
N PHE A 1026 32.45 -23.22 5.59
CA PHE A 1026 32.25 -23.27 7.03
C PHE A 1026 33.60 -23.21 7.73
N SER A 1027 33.86 -22.15 8.48
CA SER A 1027 35.08 -21.91 9.25
C SER A 1027 34.81 -22.05 10.73
N ALA A 1028 35.67 -22.76 11.44
CA ALA A 1028 35.58 -22.92 12.88
C ALA A 1028 36.94 -22.81 13.56
N GLU A 1029 36.95 -22.33 14.81
CA GLU A 1029 38.16 -22.20 15.61
C GLU A 1029 38.28 -23.35 16.62
N ILE A 1030 39.31 -24.18 16.47
CA ILE A 1030 39.56 -25.33 17.33
C ILE A 1030 40.46 -24.91 18.50
N SER A 1031 39.93 -24.94 19.72
CA SER A 1031 40.65 -24.49 20.92
C SER A 1031 41.76 -25.44 21.39
N ARG A 1032 41.71 -26.73 21.03
CA ARG A 1032 42.71 -27.73 21.41
C ARG A 1032 42.97 -28.75 20.30
N SER A 1033 44.25 -29.05 20.08
CA SER A 1033 44.63 -30.13 19.16
C SER A 1033 44.12 -31.48 19.66
N GLY A 1034 43.58 -32.32 18.78
CA GLY A 1034 43.06 -33.63 19.14
C GLY A 1034 42.32 -34.34 18.00
N ARG A 1035 41.70 -35.47 18.31
CA ARG A 1035 40.80 -36.17 17.39
C ARG A 1035 39.40 -35.57 17.47
N TRP A 1036 38.87 -35.15 16.34
CA TRP A 1036 37.55 -34.57 16.21
C TRP A 1036 36.76 -35.29 15.13
N GLU A 1037 35.51 -35.63 15.42
CA GLU A 1037 34.56 -36.13 14.43
C GLU A 1037 33.85 -34.94 13.77
N LEU A 1038 33.92 -34.86 12.44
CA LEU A 1038 33.17 -33.88 11.64
C LEU A 1038 31.89 -34.54 11.13
N SER A 1039 30.75 -33.89 11.37
CA SER A 1039 29.44 -34.27 10.82
C SER A 1039 28.86 -33.12 9.98
N PHE A 1040 28.08 -33.47 8.96
CA PHE A 1040 27.37 -32.53 8.08
C PHE A 1040 25.86 -32.77 8.18
N HIS A 1041 25.07 -31.70 8.32
CA HIS A 1041 23.63 -31.80 8.41
C HIS A 1041 22.98 -31.80 7.02
N LEU A 1042 22.11 -32.78 6.75
CA LEU A 1042 21.40 -32.92 5.48
C LEU A 1042 19.89 -32.79 5.69
N PRO A 1043 19.25 -31.71 5.19
CA PRO A 1043 17.79 -31.59 5.24
C PRO A 1043 17.08 -32.68 4.44
N ALA A 1044 15.90 -33.13 4.85
CA ALA A 1044 15.13 -34.16 4.13
C ALA A 1044 14.73 -33.71 2.71
N GLU A 1045 14.44 -34.67 1.82
CA GLU A 1045 13.96 -34.34 0.48
C GLU A 1045 12.48 -33.92 0.52
N GLN A 1046 12.20 -32.64 0.27
CA GLN A 1046 10.83 -32.12 0.29
C GLN A 1046 10.07 -32.48 -1.00
N ARG A 1047 9.04 -33.32 -0.88
CA ARG A 1047 8.12 -33.65 -1.97
C ARG A 1047 6.95 -32.67 -2.00
N SER A 1048 6.85 -31.83 -3.03
CA SER A 1048 5.74 -30.87 -3.16
C SER A 1048 4.78 -31.25 -4.31
N GLY A 1049 3.72 -32.00 -4.00
CA GLY A 1049 2.57 -32.22 -4.87
C GLY A 1049 2.59 -33.49 -5.74
N LEU A 1050 1.41 -33.88 -6.25
CA LEU A 1050 1.18 -35.11 -7.03
C LEU A 1050 1.91 -35.20 -8.39
N MET A 1051 2.49 -34.10 -8.87
CA MET A 1051 3.25 -34.02 -10.14
C MET A 1051 4.72 -33.60 -9.99
N ALA A 1052 5.27 -33.53 -8.77
CA ALA A 1052 6.68 -33.17 -8.61
C ALA A 1052 7.61 -34.33 -9.01
N SER A 1053 8.52 -34.08 -9.95
CA SER A 1053 9.60 -35.00 -10.28
C SER A 1053 10.62 -35.04 -9.13
N ARG A 1054 11.05 -36.24 -8.71
CA ARG A 1054 12.20 -36.44 -7.82
C ARG A 1054 13.42 -35.74 -8.42
N ARG A 1055 14.13 -34.94 -7.62
CA ARG A 1055 15.35 -34.26 -8.06
C ARG A 1055 16.54 -34.96 -7.47
N ASP A 1056 17.52 -35.26 -8.30
CA ASP A 1056 18.69 -36.04 -7.89
C ASP A 1056 19.62 -35.14 -7.07
N ARG A 1057 19.98 -35.56 -5.86
CA ARG A 1057 20.98 -34.84 -5.04
C ARG A 1057 22.40 -35.26 -5.43
N GLY A 1058 22.58 -36.47 -5.93
CA GLY A 1058 23.86 -37.05 -6.32
C GLY A 1058 24.95 -36.95 -5.25
N SER A 1059 26.21 -37.07 -5.70
CA SER A 1059 27.39 -36.88 -4.86
C SER A 1059 27.85 -35.41 -4.89
N TRP A 1060 28.18 -34.86 -3.73
CA TRP A 1060 28.71 -33.50 -3.54
C TRP A 1060 30.22 -33.52 -3.31
N LYS A 1061 30.90 -32.47 -3.75
CA LYS A 1061 32.34 -32.30 -3.58
C LYS A 1061 32.66 -31.38 -2.41
N LEU A 1062 33.20 -31.95 -1.34
CA LEU A 1062 33.59 -31.24 -0.12
C LEU A 1062 35.11 -31.30 0.04
N VAL A 1063 35.72 -30.24 0.55
CA VAL A 1063 37.16 -30.16 0.84
C VAL A 1063 37.36 -29.67 2.27
N LEU A 1064 38.08 -30.44 3.08
CA LEU A 1064 38.49 -30.06 4.42
C LEU A 1064 39.88 -29.42 4.37
N ASP A 1065 40.01 -28.18 4.82
CA ASP A 1065 41.27 -27.46 5.03
C ASP A 1065 41.52 -27.33 6.55
N ASP A 1066 42.52 -28.05 7.05
CA ASP A 1066 42.88 -28.07 8.48
C ASP A 1066 43.97 -27.04 8.84
N GLY A 1067 44.30 -26.12 7.92
CA GLY A 1067 45.37 -25.13 8.07
C GLY A 1067 46.78 -25.68 7.83
N THR A 1068 46.96 -27.00 7.79
CA THR A 1068 48.22 -27.68 7.45
C THR A 1068 48.19 -28.33 6.06
N GLY A 1069 47.00 -28.59 5.53
CA GLY A 1069 46.75 -29.02 4.15
C GLY A 1069 45.26 -29.25 3.87
N THR A 1070 44.94 -29.54 2.61
CA THR A 1070 43.57 -29.80 2.14
C THR A 1070 43.33 -31.29 1.87
N ARG A 1071 42.15 -31.81 2.19
CA ARG A 1071 41.72 -33.20 1.93
C ARG A 1071 40.34 -33.23 1.29
N ASP A 1072 40.17 -34.00 0.23
CA ASP A 1072 38.86 -34.21 -0.38
C ASP A 1072 38.00 -35.13 0.51
N VAL A 1073 36.73 -34.77 0.68
CA VAL A 1073 35.72 -35.53 1.42
C VAL A 1073 34.58 -35.86 0.45
N GLU A 1074 34.39 -37.14 0.15
CA GLU A 1074 33.26 -37.58 -0.66
C GLU A 1074 31.98 -37.62 0.18
N PHE A 1075 30.91 -36.95 -0.29
CA PHE A 1075 29.60 -36.97 0.36
C PHE A 1075 28.52 -37.38 -0.64
N ASP A 1076 27.93 -38.55 -0.45
CA ASP A 1076 26.80 -39.03 -1.27
C ASP A 1076 25.48 -38.53 -0.67
N ALA A 1077 24.97 -37.41 -1.17
CA ALA A 1077 23.77 -36.79 -0.63
C ALA A 1077 22.47 -37.50 -1.06
N GLU A 1078 22.53 -38.42 -2.03
CA GLU A 1078 21.37 -39.21 -2.48
C GLU A 1078 21.10 -40.40 -1.55
N ASN A 1079 22.17 -41.01 -1.00
CA ASN A 1079 22.07 -42.22 -0.19
C ASN A 1079 22.19 -41.99 1.34
N ASN A 1080 22.56 -40.78 1.77
CA ASN A 1080 22.58 -40.42 3.19
C ASN A 1080 21.18 -40.07 3.73
N ASP A 1081 20.95 -40.40 5.01
CA ASP A 1081 19.71 -40.07 5.70
C ASP A 1081 19.62 -38.57 6.00
N SER A 1082 18.40 -38.09 6.22
CA SER A 1082 18.20 -36.73 6.73
C SER A 1082 18.74 -36.61 8.16
N GLY A 1083 19.39 -35.48 8.45
CA GLY A 1083 19.98 -35.18 9.75
C GLY A 1083 21.52 -35.15 9.72
N TRP A 1084 22.13 -35.41 10.87
CA TRP A 1084 23.59 -35.40 11.03
C TRP A 1084 24.25 -36.65 10.44
N ASN A 1085 25.11 -36.45 9.44
CA ASN A 1085 25.88 -37.52 8.78
C ASN A 1085 27.38 -37.34 9.05
N SER A 1086 28.07 -38.39 9.52
CA SER A 1086 29.51 -38.32 9.80
C SER A 1086 30.31 -38.23 8.49
N LEU A 1087 31.19 -37.24 8.40
CA LEU A 1087 32.18 -37.08 7.32
C LEU A 1087 33.53 -37.75 7.66
N GLY A 1088 33.70 -38.19 8.91
CA GLY A 1088 34.90 -38.88 9.38
C GLY A 1088 35.50 -38.27 10.66
N VAL A 1089 36.52 -38.96 11.20
CA VAL A 1089 37.29 -38.50 12.36
C VAL A 1089 38.67 -38.07 11.91
N PHE A 1090 39.07 -36.85 12.28
CA PHE A 1090 40.30 -36.21 11.83
C PHE A 1090 41.17 -35.80 13.03
N ASP A 1091 42.48 -35.92 12.88
CA ASP A 1091 43.46 -35.30 13.79
C ASP A 1091 43.64 -33.84 13.39
N ILE A 1092 43.14 -32.94 14.23
CA ILE A 1092 43.08 -31.50 13.95
C ILE A 1092 43.95 -30.75 14.94
N ALA A 1093 44.78 -29.83 14.45
CA ALA A 1093 45.56 -28.92 15.28
C ALA A 1093 44.69 -27.77 15.81
N ALA A 1094 45.06 -27.19 16.95
CA ALA A 1094 44.43 -25.95 17.42
C ALA A 1094 44.64 -24.83 16.38
N GLY A 1095 43.56 -24.11 16.04
CA GLY A 1095 43.52 -23.10 14.99
C GLY A 1095 42.25 -23.15 14.14
N THR A 1096 42.21 -22.32 13.09
CA THR A 1096 41.07 -22.24 12.17
C THR A 1096 41.04 -23.42 11.20
N VAL A 1097 39.91 -24.11 11.12
CA VAL A 1097 39.63 -25.21 10.18
C VAL A 1097 38.45 -24.85 9.31
N ARG A 1098 38.47 -25.26 8.03
CA ARG A 1098 37.44 -24.93 7.05
C ARG A 1098 36.92 -26.15 6.31
N LEU A 1099 35.59 -26.29 6.22
CA LEU A 1099 34.94 -27.20 5.27
C LEU A 1099 34.39 -26.38 4.10
N ILE A 1100 34.84 -26.70 2.89
CA ILE A 1100 34.50 -26.03 1.64
C ILE A 1100 33.57 -26.94 0.84
N VAL A 1101 32.35 -26.49 0.58
CA VAL A 1101 31.34 -27.19 -0.22
C VAL A 1101 31.23 -26.49 -1.57
N SER A 1102 31.54 -27.16 -2.68
CA SER A 1102 31.45 -26.56 -4.02
C SER A 1102 30.09 -26.79 -4.69
N ASP A 1103 29.74 -25.98 -5.68
CA ASP A 1103 28.59 -26.19 -6.57
C ASP A 1103 28.77 -27.33 -7.60
N GLU A 1104 29.93 -27.99 -7.62
CA GLU A 1104 30.20 -29.18 -8.43
C GLU A 1104 29.50 -30.41 -7.81
N THR A 1105 28.53 -30.98 -8.52
CA THR A 1105 27.78 -32.16 -8.10
C THR A 1105 27.43 -33.05 -9.29
N ARG A 1106 27.14 -34.34 -9.03
CA ARG A 1106 26.53 -35.26 -10.01
C ARG A 1106 24.99 -35.17 -10.05
N GLY A 1107 24.37 -34.46 -9.10
CA GLY A 1107 22.93 -34.21 -9.05
C GLY A 1107 22.53 -32.85 -9.63
N ASP A 1108 21.32 -32.40 -9.28
CA ASP A 1108 20.70 -31.15 -9.76
C ASP A 1108 21.10 -29.92 -8.94
N TYR A 1109 21.44 -30.09 -7.65
CA TYR A 1109 21.71 -29.00 -6.70
C TYR A 1109 22.57 -29.47 -5.51
N VAL A 1110 23.14 -28.50 -4.79
CA VAL A 1110 23.91 -28.69 -3.55
C VAL A 1110 23.29 -27.85 -2.44
N LEU A 1111 23.29 -28.37 -1.21
CA LEU A 1111 22.91 -27.65 0.01
C LEU A 1111 24.13 -27.46 0.92
N ALA A 1112 24.17 -26.32 1.61
CA ALA A 1112 25.10 -26.05 2.70
C ALA A 1112 24.27 -25.56 3.90
N ASP A 1113 24.08 -26.46 4.86
CA ASP A 1113 23.21 -26.26 6.03
C ASP A 1113 24.07 -26.01 7.29
N ALA A 1114 24.58 -27.06 7.94
CA ALA A 1114 25.43 -26.91 9.10
C ALA A 1114 26.48 -28.00 9.23
N ILE A 1115 27.56 -27.70 9.96
CA ILE A 1115 28.59 -28.67 10.36
C ILE A 1115 28.71 -28.76 11.87
N ARG A 1116 29.02 -29.97 12.38
CA ARG A 1116 29.28 -30.21 13.80
C ARG A 1116 30.62 -30.90 13.97
N TRP A 1117 31.38 -30.44 14.95
CA TRP A 1117 32.60 -31.09 15.38
C TRP A 1117 32.45 -31.57 16.82
N THR A 1118 32.65 -32.86 17.05
CA THR A 1118 32.56 -33.47 18.36
C THR A 1118 33.93 -34.03 18.78
N PRO A 1119 34.40 -33.81 20.01
CA PRO A 1119 35.63 -34.44 20.50
C PRO A 1119 35.46 -35.96 20.43
N ALA A 1120 36.29 -36.64 19.65
CA ALA A 1120 36.24 -38.09 19.61
C ALA A 1120 36.85 -38.63 20.91
N ALA A 1121 36.06 -39.34 21.72
CA ALA A 1121 36.57 -40.00 22.92
C ALA A 1121 37.76 -40.89 22.54
N ARG A 1122 38.84 -40.84 23.33
CA ARG A 1122 39.93 -41.83 23.23
C ARG A 1122 39.29 -43.18 23.49
N SER A 1123 39.26 -44.04 22.48
CA SER A 1123 38.81 -45.43 22.59
C SER A 1123 39.58 -46.12 23.72
N GLY A 1124 38.97 -46.17 24.90
CA GLY A 1124 39.63 -46.68 26.10
C GLY A 1124 39.04 -46.19 27.44
N GLU A 1125 37.72 -46.03 27.57
CA GLU A 1125 37.04 -46.09 28.87
C GLU A 1125 35.53 -46.29 28.66
N GLN A 1126 35.13 -47.57 28.51
CA GLN A 1126 33.77 -47.97 28.83
C GLN A 1126 33.63 -47.89 30.35
N VAL A 1127 32.82 -46.95 30.85
CA VAL A 1127 32.22 -47.08 32.17
C VAL A 1127 30.71 -47.02 32.00
N ALA A 1128 30.11 -48.15 32.32
CA ALA A 1128 28.68 -48.38 32.37
C ALA A 1128 27.96 -47.36 33.25
N LYS A 1129 26.77 -46.93 32.80
CA LYS A 1129 25.61 -46.67 33.65
C LYS A 1129 24.33 -46.76 32.81
N GLU A 1130 23.77 -47.97 32.81
CA GLU A 1130 22.33 -48.19 32.68
C GLU A 1130 21.69 -47.85 34.03
N GLN A 1131 20.73 -46.91 34.05
CA GLN A 1131 19.38 -47.03 34.62
C GLN A 1131 18.65 -45.68 34.58
#